data_AF-A9V6A0-F1
#
_entry.id   AF-A9V6A0-F1
#
_cell.length_a   1.000
_cell.length_b   1.000
_cell.length_c   1.000
_cell.angle_alpha   90.00
_cell.angle_beta   90.00
_cell.angle_gamma   90.00
#
_symmetry.space_group_name_H-M   'P 1'
#
loop_
_entity.id
_entity.type
_entity.pdbx_description
1 polymer ?
#
loop_
_entity_poly.entity_id
_entity_poly.type
_entity_poly.pdbx_seq_one_letter_code
_entity_poly.pdbx_strand_id
1 'polypeptide(L)'
;MPVHPPGTVVSARKRFLLPRDLADTLPVSENDVVTDLTVVGRGVHRGRLMYRLRHESLDDTLFTGMVAFQRAIITPGVEAVATGAAETTAEDAVEEADVEEVGDDYFEDLVDVQATAGAPTSTTAGDSSDFIEWTDLDAELDGSIDGDKRSSKRARMHVIDPRTCSPAGLFRALLPPDAIARMLAATTPHLESPLSADELMGFFGLMMRCADDARPRDDLWSVESRFYPNPPVSTIMSLQRFQEIADQLSLSLGEPDEVKAVEELIDSWNARMTQLFSPSSTMCLDKSSVRHPSATTPLFRLPSTKPNPTSQEYHNLCDAETRVIMRMELARGQDGSGPAAKDELDFGPLGALALRMTAPFNESGAVVVMDSTFCNLRAIVELRRRGLLAVTPIKQQQHQHWPQDLDGIEAAHAVAKQRPIGKLCVRHGTTKTQVPYPVAHFLVNYGQYVVQLVSTYGSTKLGRAQRKVRAGHNVIAFRRNEVMDDFYRACAAVDQHKELRQDFGHRLEEAWAPSKWTLRHLSHILSATMTNAFLIWSHFGNRTHVTCGQFRRMVAVELMEGEGARRDAQRRANREATGAVTVSHTLIKLMPYEAAAPGKRTKKKYQQQRCVGEGCPNLTRMYFAVESGRHLNSPTGTMASSRTALTINFILDAIVFVMLLNGHELGKEIITHGGWARQCAGREGTWPAFSNDACGAFVRGTAQFILIFGVMRLLAAMYPNERGVRLGAIISYLAEIFYFSFEMATGAISTAPEDHTLDMCMTPPYAGRLNTCALRTAVPAILICLSMLALIFSDRTRSPKSKSH
;
A
#
# COMPACT_ATOMS: atom_id res chain seq x y z
N MET A 1 47.55 28.25 -29.99
CA MET A 1 48.35 28.22 -28.74
C MET A 1 47.64 29.10 -27.71
N PRO A 2 47.50 28.69 -26.44
CA PRO A 2 48.37 27.82 -25.68
C PRO A 2 47.85 26.38 -25.48
N VAL A 3 48.80 25.51 -25.13
CA VAL A 3 48.65 24.09 -24.82
C VAL A 3 48.33 23.96 -23.32
N HIS A 4 47.28 23.22 -22.96
CA HIS A 4 47.04 22.78 -21.59
C HIS A 4 47.71 21.41 -21.34
N PRO A 5 48.23 21.15 -20.14
CA PRO A 5 48.95 19.91 -19.82
C PRO A 5 48.00 18.71 -19.68
N PRO A 6 48.47 17.47 -19.95
CA PRO A 6 47.69 16.26 -19.70
C PRO A 6 47.85 15.85 -18.23
N GLY A 7 46.72 15.54 -17.58
CA GLY A 7 46.71 15.01 -16.21
C GLY A 7 45.66 15.67 -15.33
N THR A 8 44.39 15.37 -15.57
CA THR A 8 43.33 15.65 -14.59
C THR A 8 42.69 14.32 -14.23
N VAL A 9 43.02 13.81 -13.05
CA VAL A 9 42.29 12.68 -12.45
C VAL A 9 40.85 13.14 -12.24
N VAL A 10 39.90 12.47 -12.90
CA VAL A 10 38.47 12.73 -12.72
C VAL A 10 38.05 12.15 -11.37
N SER A 11 37.98 12.99 -10.34
CA SER A 11 37.41 12.59 -9.05
C SER A 11 35.88 12.51 -9.16
N ALA A 12 35.32 11.31 -8.98
CA ALA A 12 33.88 11.13 -8.83
C ALA A 12 33.42 11.77 -7.50
N ARG A 13 32.40 12.63 -7.53
CA ARG A 13 31.87 13.31 -6.35
C ARG A 13 30.48 12.75 -6.01
N LYS A 14 30.40 11.82 -5.05
CA LYS A 14 29.12 11.33 -4.49
C LYS A 14 28.92 11.88 -3.07
N ARG A 15 27.66 12.14 -2.68
CA ARG A 15 27.27 12.64 -1.34
C ARG A 15 26.48 11.55 -0.63
N PHE A 16 26.82 11.26 0.62
CA PHE A 16 26.19 10.19 1.40
C PHE A 16 25.54 10.73 2.68
N LEU A 17 24.49 10.06 3.12
CA LEU A 17 23.89 10.21 4.44
C LEU A 17 24.39 9.05 5.31
N LEU A 18 25.21 9.35 6.31
CA LEU A 18 25.72 8.37 7.27
C LEU A 18 25.09 8.62 8.65
N PRO A 19 24.82 7.56 9.43
CA PRO A 19 24.61 7.67 10.87
C PRO A 19 25.77 8.43 11.53
N ARG A 20 25.45 9.30 12.48
CA ARG A 20 26.40 10.26 13.06
C ARG A 20 27.56 9.56 13.79
N ASP A 21 27.25 8.48 14.50
CA ASP A 21 28.17 7.60 15.20
C ASP A 21 29.17 6.94 14.25
N LEU A 22 28.72 6.43 13.10
CA LEU A 22 29.62 5.84 12.10
C LEU A 22 30.51 6.90 11.44
N ALA A 23 29.95 8.06 11.11
CA ALA A 23 30.69 9.15 10.48
C ALA A 23 31.78 9.75 11.39
N ASP A 24 31.55 9.74 12.71
CA ASP A 24 32.50 10.25 13.69
C ASP A 24 33.65 9.23 13.97
N THR A 25 33.54 7.98 13.50
CA THR A 25 34.60 6.95 13.58
C THR A 25 35.53 6.87 12.35
N LEU A 26 35.18 7.56 11.26
CA LEU A 26 36.01 7.58 10.05
C LEU A 26 37.23 8.49 10.22
N PRO A 27 38.40 8.13 9.68
CA PRO A 27 39.58 8.97 9.74
C PRO A 27 39.33 10.30 9.01
N VAL A 28 39.92 11.38 9.54
CA VAL A 28 39.89 12.73 8.95
C VAL A 28 41.33 13.04 8.51
N SER A 29 41.56 13.23 7.21
CA SER A 29 42.90 13.51 6.71
C SER A 29 43.22 15.00 6.83
N GLU A 30 44.29 15.32 7.55
CA GLU A 30 44.82 16.69 7.65
C GLU A 30 45.92 16.98 6.61
N ASN A 31 46.46 15.94 5.93
CA ASN A 31 47.69 16.05 5.12
C ASN A 31 47.60 15.46 3.70
N ASP A 32 46.39 15.35 3.12
CA ASP A 32 46.14 14.94 1.72
C ASP A 32 46.71 13.58 1.27
N VAL A 33 47.22 12.75 2.19
CA VAL A 33 47.57 11.34 1.93
C VAL A 33 46.46 10.47 2.50
N VAL A 34 45.88 9.62 1.66
CA VAL A 34 44.69 8.80 1.98
C VAL A 34 44.93 7.37 1.49
N THR A 35 44.76 6.39 2.37
CA THR A 35 44.77 4.96 2.00
C THR A 35 43.38 4.30 2.06
N ASP A 36 42.34 5.00 2.57
CA ASP A 36 40.94 4.51 2.69
C ASP A 36 39.90 5.66 2.81
N LEU A 37 38.61 5.32 2.79
CA LEU A 37 37.46 6.24 2.78
C LEU A 37 37.54 7.34 3.88
N THR A 38 37.77 8.59 3.49
CA THR A 38 38.04 9.70 4.42
C THR A 38 36.98 10.79 4.36
N VAL A 39 36.66 11.40 5.50
CA VAL A 39 35.78 12.59 5.54
C VAL A 39 36.56 13.84 5.14
N VAL A 40 36.22 14.43 4.00
CA VAL A 40 36.85 15.65 3.45
C VAL A 40 35.98 16.90 3.57
N GLY A 41 34.81 16.79 4.21
CA GLY A 41 33.99 17.95 4.52
C GLY A 41 32.69 17.62 5.23
N ARG A 42 32.18 18.56 6.01
CA ARG A 42 30.91 18.45 6.75
C ARG A 42 30.02 19.65 6.45
N GLY A 43 28.72 19.44 6.28
CA GLY A 43 27.75 20.51 6.04
C GLY A 43 26.35 20.15 6.53
N VAL A 44 25.46 21.13 6.60
CA VAL A 44 24.04 20.91 6.91
C VAL A 44 23.21 21.28 5.69
N HIS A 45 22.37 20.37 5.21
CA HIS A 45 21.44 20.62 4.12
C HIS A 45 20.03 20.22 4.54
N ARG A 46 19.09 21.17 4.50
CA ARG A 46 17.68 20.99 4.91
C ARG A 46 17.52 20.38 6.31
N GLY A 47 18.31 20.85 7.27
CA GLY A 47 18.26 20.40 8.66
C GLY A 47 18.89 19.02 8.92
N ARG A 48 19.49 18.38 7.90
CA ARG A 48 20.21 17.12 8.04
C ARG A 48 21.71 17.33 7.83
N LEU A 49 22.50 16.64 8.64
CA LEU A 49 23.96 16.67 8.57
C LEU A 49 24.43 15.80 7.40
N MET A 50 25.29 16.35 6.55
CA MET A 50 25.84 15.72 5.36
C MET A 50 27.36 15.67 5.46
N TYR A 51 27.94 14.57 5.02
CA TYR A 51 29.39 14.37 4.97
C TYR A 51 29.83 14.25 3.50
N ARG A 52 30.97 14.84 3.19
CA ARG A 52 31.67 14.70 1.90
C ARG A 52 32.81 13.72 2.13
N LEU A 53 32.81 12.63 1.39
CA LEU A 53 33.80 11.57 1.52
C LEU A 53 34.69 11.54 0.27
N ARG A 54 35.97 11.18 0.44
CA ARG A 54 36.95 10.94 -0.64
C ARG A 54 37.45 9.51 -0.49
N HIS A 55 37.61 8.81 -1.62
CA HIS A 55 38.12 7.44 -1.69
C HIS A 55 39.11 7.36 -2.87
N GLU A 56 40.23 6.67 -2.70
CA GLU A 56 41.29 6.59 -3.73
C GLU A 56 41.73 5.15 -4.07
N SER A 57 40.96 4.12 -3.71
CA SER A 57 41.20 2.75 -4.22
C SER A 57 40.44 2.49 -5.54
N LEU A 58 41.12 1.78 -6.45
CA LEU A 58 40.64 1.31 -7.75
C LEU A 58 40.00 -0.09 -7.69
N ASP A 59 39.81 -0.64 -6.49
CA ASP A 59 39.32 -2.02 -6.30
C ASP A 59 37.86 -2.03 -5.77
N ASP A 60 36.94 -2.63 -6.55
CA ASP A 60 35.47 -2.51 -6.40
C ASP A 60 34.87 -3.33 -5.24
N THR A 61 35.64 -4.25 -4.65
CA THR A 61 35.15 -5.22 -3.66
C THR A 61 34.64 -4.59 -2.35
N LEU A 62 35.22 -3.47 -1.92
CA LEU A 62 34.82 -2.73 -0.72
C LEU A 62 33.49 -1.96 -0.93
N PHE A 63 33.21 -1.51 -2.16
CA PHE A 63 32.00 -0.78 -2.49
C PHE A 63 30.77 -1.70 -2.49
N THR A 64 30.92 -2.92 -3.02
CA THR A 64 29.90 -3.98 -2.99
C THR A 64 29.56 -4.40 -1.56
N GLY A 65 30.55 -4.47 -0.67
CA GLY A 65 30.35 -4.74 0.76
C GLY A 65 29.51 -3.68 1.48
N MET A 66 29.67 -2.40 1.14
CA MET A 66 28.86 -1.31 1.72
C MET A 66 27.41 -1.34 1.24
N VAL A 67 27.17 -1.64 -0.04
CA VAL A 67 25.80 -1.79 -0.59
C VAL A 67 25.11 -3.02 0.01
N ALA A 68 25.85 -4.12 0.22
CA ALA A 68 25.37 -5.32 0.90
C ALA A 68 25.04 -5.05 2.38
N PHE A 69 25.87 -4.29 3.09
CA PHE A 69 25.62 -3.88 4.48
C PHE A 69 24.40 -2.96 4.61
N GLN A 70 24.21 -2.04 3.66
CA GLN A 70 23.04 -1.15 3.62
C GLN A 70 21.75 -1.93 3.31
N ARG A 71 21.82 -2.99 2.49
CA ARG A 71 20.72 -3.96 2.29
C ARG A 71 20.43 -4.79 3.55
N ALA A 72 21.45 -5.23 4.29
CA ALA A 72 21.30 -6.02 5.51
C ALA A 72 20.64 -5.24 6.67
N ILE A 73 20.85 -3.93 6.76
CA ILE A 73 20.16 -3.06 7.73
C ILE A 73 18.67 -2.88 7.39
N ILE A 74 18.32 -2.96 6.09
CA ILE A 74 16.95 -2.74 5.60
C ILE A 74 16.13 -4.04 5.61
N THR A 75 16.77 -5.21 5.65
CA THR A 75 16.11 -6.52 5.69
C THR A 75 16.79 -7.45 6.71
N PRO A 76 16.24 -7.68 7.91
CA PRO A 76 16.85 -8.60 8.85
C PRO A 76 16.50 -10.05 8.47
N GLY A 77 17.51 -10.81 8.04
CA GLY A 77 17.45 -12.28 8.02
C GLY A 77 18.03 -12.95 6.78
N VAL A 78 19.35 -12.90 6.59
CA VAL A 78 20.15 -13.96 5.94
C VAL A 78 21.58 -13.83 6.47
N GLU A 79 22.06 -14.80 7.25
CA GLU A 79 23.50 -14.97 7.54
C GLU A 79 24.10 -15.95 6.54
N ALA A 80 25.24 -15.61 5.95
CA ALA A 80 26.03 -16.48 5.10
C ALA A 80 27.10 -17.21 5.93
N VAL A 81 27.13 -18.54 5.83
CA VAL A 81 28.19 -19.39 6.39
C VAL A 81 29.25 -19.62 5.31
N ALA A 82 30.50 -19.31 5.63
CA ALA A 82 31.67 -19.65 4.83
C ALA A 82 32.64 -20.52 5.64
N THR A 83 32.75 -21.79 5.25
CA THR A 83 33.82 -22.77 5.55
C THR A 83 33.73 -23.83 4.44
N GLY A 84 34.75 -24.38 3.78
CA GLY A 84 36.21 -24.25 3.71
C GLY A 84 36.76 -25.44 2.88
N ALA A 85 38.00 -25.33 2.36
CA ALA A 85 38.88 -26.39 1.78
C ALA A 85 38.53 -26.92 0.35
N ALA A 86 39.46 -27.24 -0.58
CA ALA A 86 40.92 -27.27 -0.63
C ALA A 86 41.42 -27.25 -2.11
N GLU A 87 42.70 -26.91 -2.26
CA GLU A 87 43.67 -27.09 -3.37
C GLU A 87 43.26 -27.81 -4.67
N THR A 88 43.52 -27.16 -5.82
CA THR A 88 44.40 -27.72 -6.87
C THR A 88 44.83 -26.67 -7.91
N THR A 89 46.03 -26.91 -8.43
CA THR A 89 46.93 -26.25 -9.39
C THR A 89 46.37 -25.42 -10.55
N ALA A 90 47.18 -24.40 -10.91
CA ALA A 90 47.09 -23.48 -12.04
C ALA A 90 47.05 -24.13 -13.43
N GLU A 91 46.33 -23.49 -14.37
CA GLU A 91 46.84 -22.85 -15.60
C GLU A 91 45.67 -22.37 -16.49
N ASP A 92 45.85 -21.18 -17.08
CA ASP A 92 45.13 -20.58 -18.21
C ASP A 92 43.58 -20.53 -18.21
N ALA A 93 43.04 -19.36 -17.83
CA ALA A 93 41.80 -18.85 -18.41
C ALA A 93 41.77 -17.30 -18.37
N VAL A 94 41.67 -16.71 -19.55
CA VAL A 94 41.30 -15.31 -19.75
C VAL A 94 39.83 -15.18 -19.39
N GLU A 95 39.52 -14.45 -18.32
CA GLU A 95 38.14 -14.16 -17.91
C GLU A 95 37.86 -12.67 -18.12
N GLU A 96 36.98 -12.39 -19.10
CA GLU A 96 36.31 -11.09 -19.27
C GLU A 96 35.49 -10.81 -18.00
N ALA A 97 35.85 -9.74 -17.29
CA ALA A 97 35.04 -9.23 -16.19
C ALA A 97 33.90 -8.38 -16.77
N ASP A 98 32.69 -8.90 -16.70
CA ASP A 98 31.46 -8.13 -16.93
C ASP A 98 31.30 -7.07 -15.83
N VAL A 99 31.16 -5.82 -16.26
CA VAL A 99 30.88 -4.66 -15.40
C VAL A 99 29.40 -4.31 -15.54
N GLU A 100 28.59 -4.70 -14.56
CA GLU A 100 27.22 -4.18 -14.40
C GLU A 100 27.25 -2.84 -13.64
N GLU A 101 26.88 -1.74 -14.32
CA GLU A 101 26.41 -0.53 -13.63
C GLU A 101 25.32 0.22 -14.44
N VAL A 102 24.15 0.32 -13.79
CA VAL A 102 23.17 1.42 -13.74
C VAL A 102 22.85 2.13 -15.06
N GLY A 103 21.85 1.61 -15.77
CA GLY A 103 21.13 2.31 -16.84
C GLY A 103 19.63 2.01 -16.79
N ASP A 104 18.79 3.05 -16.99
CA ASP A 104 17.32 3.01 -17.20
C ASP A 104 16.66 1.61 -17.06
N ASP A 105 16.28 1.24 -15.82
CA ASP A 105 15.80 -0.08 -15.31
C ASP A 105 14.57 -0.72 -16.01
N TYR A 106 14.17 -0.32 -17.21
CA TYR A 106 12.96 -0.87 -17.85
C TYR A 106 13.19 -2.20 -18.62
N PHE A 107 14.44 -2.68 -18.75
CA PHE A 107 14.75 -3.86 -19.57
C PHE A 107 15.81 -4.85 -19.02
N GLU A 108 16.42 -4.62 -17.85
CA GLU A 108 17.59 -5.41 -17.37
C GLU A 108 17.33 -6.56 -16.36
N ASP A 109 16.11 -7.08 -16.23
CA ASP A 109 15.90 -8.33 -15.46
C ASP A 109 16.18 -9.57 -16.34
N LEU A 110 17.45 -9.99 -16.42
CA LEU A 110 17.90 -11.18 -17.16
C LEU A 110 19.00 -11.95 -16.40
N VAL A 111 18.64 -12.97 -15.62
CA VAL A 111 19.54 -14.08 -15.24
C VAL A 111 18.78 -15.42 -15.30
N ASP A 112 19.43 -16.41 -15.90
CA ASP A 112 18.94 -17.75 -16.25
C ASP A 112 18.20 -18.51 -15.13
N VAL A 113 16.99 -18.99 -15.42
CA VAL A 113 16.34 -20.09 -14.68
C VAL A 113 15.89 -21.14 -15.68
N GLN A 114 16.55 -22.31 -15.63
CA GLN A 114 16.13 -23.50 -16.36
C GLN A 114 14.74 -23.94 -15.87
N ALA A 115 13.73 -23.86 -16.74
CA ALA A 115 12.39 -24.34 -16.46
C ALA A 115 12.20 -25.77 -16.98
N THR A 116 11.79 -26.67 -16.08
CA THR A 116 11.26 -28.00 -16.41
C THR A 116 9.86 -27.87 -17.03
N ALA A 117 9.71 -28.40 -18.24
CA ALA A 117 8.52 -28.22 -19.07
C ALA A 117 7.38 -29.19 -18.70
N GLY A 118 6.18 -28.63 -18.53
CA GLY A 118 4.90 -29.32 -18.67
C GLY A 118 3.93 -28.40 -19.41
N ALA A 119 3.91 -28.51 -20.75
CA ALA A 119 3.05 -27.68 -21.61
C ALA A 119 1.60 -28.24 -21.64
N PRO A 120 0.57 -27.39 -21.54
CA PRO A 120 -0.81 -27.81 -21.76
C PRO A 120 -1.09 -27.93 -23.26
N THR A 121 -1.64 -29.07 -23.67
CA THR A 121 -2.11 -29.37 -25.03
C THR A 121 -3.40 -28.59 -25.33
N SER A 122 -3.28 -27.55 -26.15
CA SER A 122 -4.40 -26.83 -26.75
C SER A 122 -4.81 -27.48 -28.07
N THR A 123 -6.10 -27.77 -28.21
CA THR A 123 -6.76 -28.48 -29.31
C THR A 123 -6.93 -27.63 -30.57
N THR A 124 -6.70 -28.28 -31.73
CA THR A 124 -7.02 -27.85 -33.11
C THR A 124 -6.38 -26.56 -33.64
N ALA A 125 -5.09 -26.64 -33.97
CA ALA A 125 -4.42 -25.74 -34.89
C ALA A 125 -4.87 -26.05 -36.34
N GLY A 126 -5.75 -25.23 -36.90
CA GLY A 126 -5.83 -25.06 -38.36
C GLY A 126 -4.68 -24.16 -38.80
N ASP A 127 -4.08 -24.44 -39.97
CA ASP A 127 -2.92 -23.73 -40.55
C ASP A 127 -2.89 -22.23 -40.24
N SER A 128 -2.11 -21.83 -39.23
CA SER A 128 -2.00 -20.43 -38.79
C SER A 128 -1.03 -19.61 -39.63
N SER A 129 -0.18 -20.26 -40.44
CA SER A 129 0.82 -19.59 -41.30
C SER A 129 0.23 -18.84 -42.49
N ASP A 130 -1.09 -18.89 -42.67
CA ASP A 130 -1.77 -18.22 -43.78
C ASP A 130 -2.41 -16.86 -43.45
N PHE A 131 -2.30 -16.35 -42.22
CA PHE A 131 -3.00 -15.10 -41.89
C PHE A 131 -2.38 -13.85 -42.55
N ILE A 132 -1.05 -13.75 -42.63
CA ILE A 132 -0.33 -12.59 -43.20
C ILE A 132 0.75 -13.07 -44.17
N GLU A 133 0.80 -12.47 -45.35
CA GLU A 133 1.91 -12.62 -46.29
C GLU A 133 2.96 -11.54 -46.04
N TRP A 134 4.18 -11.94 -45.66
CA TRP A 134 5.27 -11.03 -45.33
C TRP A 134 6.26 -10.85 -46.50
N THR A 135 6.75 -9.63 -46.69
CA THR A 135 7.86 -9.32 -47.58
C THR A 135 9.20 -9.68 -46.94
N ASP A 136 10.25 -9.68 -47.75
CA ASP A 136 11.62 -9.69 -47.26
C ASP A 136 11.92 -8.48 -46.36
N LEU A 137 12.96 -8.64 -45.53
CA LEU A 137 13.46 -7.60 -44.64
C LEU A 137 14.14 -6.48 -45.44
N ASP A 138 14.01 -5.25 -44.96
CA ASP A 138 14.50 -4.00 -45.57
C ASP A 138 13.74 -3.57 -46.83
N ALA A 139 12.52 -4.07 -47.03
CA ALA A 139 11.62 -3.48 -48.03
C ALA A 139 11.37 -1.99 -47.71
N GLU A 140 11.71 -1.10 -48.65
CA GLU A 140 11.50 0.34 -48.50
C GLU A 140 10.01 0.66 -48.36
N LEU A 141 9.67 1.55 -47.41
CA LEU A 141 8.35 2.17 -47.30
C LEU A 141 8.42 3.60 -47.83
N ASP A 142 8.10 3.77 -49.10
CA ASP A 142 8.03 5.09 -49.74
C ASP A 142 6.85 5.96 -49.23
N GLY A 143 6.06 5.46 -48.28
CA GLY A 143 4.99 6.17 -47.59
C GLY A 143 4.57 5.48 -46.29
N SER A 144 3.69 6.11 -45.51
CA SER A 144 3.11 5.45 -44.33
C SER A 144 2.12 4.36 -44.76
N ILE A 145 2.21 3.17 -44.15
CA ILE A 145 1.32 2.04 -44.48
C ILE A 145 -0.16 2.35 -44.19
N ASP A 146 -0.44 3.36 -43.36
CA ASP A 146 -1.80 3.73 -43.01
C ASP A 146 -2.43 4.77 -43.94
N GLY A 147 -1.66 5.35 -44.87
CA GLY A 147 -2.10 6.41 -45.77
C GLY A 147 -2.46 7.72 -45.06
N ASP A 148 -1.72 8.07 -44.00
CA ASP A 148 -1.92 9.29 -43.20
C ASP A 148 -3.30 9.39 -42.52
N LYS A 149 -3.92 8.24 -42.21
CA LYS A 149 -5.19 8.17 -41.47
C LYS A 149 -5.05 8.49 -39.98
N ARG A 150 -3.82 8.68 -39.50
CA ARG A 150 -3.50 9.02 -38.12
C ARG A 150 -4.11 10.36 -37.70
N SER A 151 -4.74 10.34 -36.53
CA SER A 151 -5.27 11.53 -35.88
C SER A 151 -4.14 12.45 -35.37
N SER A 152 -4.32 13.76 -35.53
CA SER A 152 -3.50 14.80 -34.89
C SER A 152 -4.22 15.49 -33.71
N LYS A 153 -5.29 14.85 -33.20
CA LYS A 153 -6.10 15.41 -32.11
C LYS A 153 -5.28 15.54 -30.83
N ARG A 154 -5.48 16.64 -30.13
CA ARG A 154 -5.05 16.86 -28.75
C ARG A 154 -6.11 16.39 -27.77
N ALA A 155 -5.72 16.07 -26.55
CA ALA A 155 -6.65 15.78 -25.48
C ALA A 155 -7.61 16.97 -25.21
N ARG A 156 -8.86 16.69 -24.86
CA ARG A 156 -9.89 17.72 -24.61
C ARG A 156 -10.84 17.33 -23.47
N MET A 157 -11.39 18.36 -22.80
CA MET A 157 -12.49 18.25 -21.85
C MET A 157 -13.78 18.80 -22.48
N HIS A 158 -14.92 18.12 -22.31
CA HIS A 158 -16.17 18.45 -23.04
C HIS A 158 -17.23 19.19 -22.23
N VAL A 159 -17.17 19.17 -20.90
CA VAL A 159 -18.27 19.69 -20.06
C VAL A 159 -17.78 20.61 -18.95
N ILE A 160 -16.54 20.41 -18.49
CA ILE A 160 -15.97 21.12 -17.35
C ILE A 160 -14.79 21.91 -17.85
N ASP A 161 -14.73 23.20 -17.53
CA ASP A 161 -13.52 24.00 -17.73
C ASP A 161 -12.60 23.83 -16.50
N PRO A 162 -11.46 23.11 -16.64
CA PRO A 162 -10.55 22.88 -15.52
C PRO A 162 -9.90 24.17 -14.99
N ARG A 163 -9.93 25.26 -15.76
CA ARG A 163 -9.34 26.57 -15.39
C ARG A 163 -10.19 27.30 -14.36
N THR A 164 -11.50 27.08 -14.38
CA THR A 164 -12.47 27.73 -13.48
C THR A 164 -12.96 26.82 -12.38
N CYS A 165 -12.79 25.51 -12.51
CA CYS A 165 -13.21 24.55 -11.51
C CYS A 165 -12.27 24.55 -10.29
N SER A 166 -12.83 24.44 -9.07
CA SER A 166 -12.01 24.19 -7.89
C SER A 166 -11.46 22.75 -7.92
N PRO A 167 -10.35 22.45 -7.22
CA PRO A 167 -9.86 21.09 -7.04
C PRO A 167 -10.95 20.08 -6.64
N ALA A 168 -11.77 20.37 -5.62
CA ALA A 168 -12.84 19.46 -5.22
C ALA A 168 -13.98 19.42 -6.23
N GLY A 169 -14.30 20.54 -6.89
CA GLY A 169 -15.27 20.58 -7.97
C GLY A 169 -14.88 19.63 -9.11
N LEU A 170 -13.61 19.64 -9.51
CA LEU A 170 -13.11 18.78 -10.58
C LEU A 170 -13.10 17.31 -10.14
N PHE A 171 -12.64 17.02 -8.92
CA PHE A 171 -12.70 15.67 -8.36
C PHE A 171 -14.13 15.12 -8.32
N ARG A 172 -15.09 15.89 -7.76
CA ARG A 172 -16.52 15.53 -7.72
C ARG A 172 -17.08 15.31 -9.12
N ALA A 173 -16.69 16.15 -10.08
CA ALA A 173 -17.22 16.06 -11.42
C ALA A 173 -16.75 14.79 -12.15
N LEU A 174 -15.59 14.24 -11.83
CA LEU A 174 -15.11 12.96 -12.36
C LEU A 174 -15.77 11.73 -11.68
N LEU A 175 -16.37 11.90 -10.50
CA LEU A 175 -17.11 10.81 -9.86
C LEU A 175 -18.47 10.59 -10.55
N PRO A 176 -18.87 9.33 -10.81
CA PRO A 176 -20.17 9.00 -11.37
C PRO A 176 -21.31 9.31 -10.38
N PRO A 177 -22.25 10.23 -10.71
CA PRO A 177 -23.35 10.59 -9.81
C PRO A 177 -24.25 9.42 -9.43
N ASP A 178 -24.48 8.50 -10.36
CA ASP A 178 -25.27 7.29 -10.17
C ASP A 178 -24.61 6.32 -9.19
N ALA A 179 -23.27 6.19 -9.21
CA ALA A 179 -22.55 5.38 -8.23
C ALA A 179 -22.64 5.99 -6.83
N ILE A 180 -22.53 7.32 -6.71
CA ILE A 180 -22.75 8.02 -5.43
C ILE A 180 -24.16 7.76 -4.92
N ALA A 181 -25.18 7.88 -5.78
CA ALA A 181 -26.57 7.60 -5.41
C ALA A 181 -26.76 6.14 -4.95
N ARG A 182 -26.14 5.17 -5.64
CA ARG A 182 -26.16 3.75 -5.23
C ARG A 182 -25.50 3.54 -3.87
N MET A 183 -24.31 4.11 -3.63
CA MET A 183 -23.63 4.01 -2.33
C MET A 183 -24.50 4.58 -1.20
N LEU A 184 -25.13 5.73 -1.42
CA LEU A 184 -26.01 6.35 -0.43
C LEU A 184 -27.23 5.46 -0.13
N ALA A 185 -27.89 4.95 -1.18
CA ALA A 185 -29.06 4.08 -1.04
C ALA A 185 -28.72 2.74 -0.36
N ALA A 186 -27.53 2.19 -0.64
CA ALA A 186 -27.03 0.96 -0.03
C ALA A 186 -26.58 1.14 1.43
N THR A 187 -26.02 2.29 1.77
CA THR A 187 -25.39 2.52 3.09
C THR A 187 -26.39 3.06 4.12
N THR A 188 -27.25 4.00 3.71
CA THR A 188 -28.19 4.71 4.62
C THR A 188 -29.05 3.79 5.49
N PRO A 189 -29.62 2.67 4.99
CA PRO A 189 -30.45 1.78 5.82
C PRO A 189 -29.71 1.14 7.00
N HIS A 190 -28.38 1.14 6.99
CA HIS A 190 -27.53 0.53 8.02
C HIS A 190 -26.96 1.54 9.00
N LEU A 191 -27.32 2.82 8.88
CA LEU A 191 -26.86 3.90 9.75
C LEU A 191 -27.97 4.34 10.71
N GLU A 192 -27.58 4.83 11.89
CA GLU A 192 -28.47 5.46 12.88
C GLU A 192 -29.09 6.75 12.34
N SER A 193 -28.40 7.45 11.44
CA SER A 193 -28.88 8.65 10.78
C SER A 193 -28.60 8.65 9.28
N PRO A 194 -29.52 9.20 8.45
CA PRO A 194 -29.38 9.18 6.99
C PRO A 194 -28.08 9.82 6.52
N LEU A 195 -27.39 9.17 5.57
CA LEU A 195 -26.18 9.70 4.95
C LEU A 195 -26.56 10.57 3.75
N SER A 196 -26.09 11.81 3.74
CA SER A 196 -26.26 12.72 2.60
C SER A 196 -25.09 12.65 1.62
N ALA A 197 -25.28 13.10 0.38
CA ALA A 197 -24.20 13.17 -0.61
C ALA A 197 -23.04 14.05 -0.15
N ASP A 198 -23.32 15.23 0.43
CA ASP A 198 -22.29 16.12 0.95
C ASP A 198 -21.56 15.53 2.16
N GLU A 199 -22.26 14.79 3.03
CA GLU A 199 -21.63 14.09 4.16
C GLU A 199 -20.70 12.96 3.68
N LEU A 200 -21.12 12.20 2.65
CA LEU A 200 -20.27 11.19 2.02
C LEU A 200 -19.03 11.82 1.33
N MET A 201 -19.19 12.99 0.70
CA MET A 201 -18.06 13.74 0.15
C MET A 201 -17.12 14.24 1.26
N GLY A 202 -17.67 14.75 2.36
CA GLY A 202 -16.90 15.14 3.55
C GLY A 202 -16.14 13.95 4.15
N PHE A 203 -16.76 12.76 4.19
CA PHE A 203 -16.12 11.50 4.58
C PHE A 203 -14.94 11.16 3.66
N PHE A 204 -15.08 11.26 2.34
CA PHE A 204 -13.96 11.06 1.41
C PHE A 204 -12.85 12.11 1.61
N GLY A 205 -13.20 13.37 1.88
CA GLY A 205 -12.23 14.41 2.24
C GLY A 205 -11.44 14.07 3.51
N LEU A 206 -12.11 13.56 4.54
CA LEU A 206 -11.48 13.07 5.76
C LEU A 206 -10.56 11.88 5.48
N MET A 207 -10.97 10.92 4.64
CA MET A 207 -10.14 9.79 4.23
C MET A 207 -8.83 10.24 3.56
N MET A 208 -8.92 11.20 2.63
CA MET A 208 -7.73 11.79 1.99
C MET A 208 -6.84 12.49 3.02
N ARG A 209 -7.44 13.23 3.97
CA ARG A 209 -6.68 13.90 5.03
C ARG A 209 -5.98 12.91 5.95
N CYS A 210 -6.63 11.82 6.32
CA CYS A 210 -6.03 10.74 7.10
C CYS A 210 -4.82 10.13 6.36
N ALA A 211 -4.94 9.92 5.04
CA ALA A 211 -3.85 9.40 4.23
C ALA A 211 -2.63 10.33 4.19
N ASP A 212 -2.85 11.65 4.11
CA ASP A 212 -1.81 12.66 4.13
C ASP A 212 -1.10 12.82 5.49
N ASP A 213 -1.74 12.44 6.59
CA ASP A 213 -1.22 12.70 7.93
C ASP A 213 -0.34 11.55 8.46
N ALA A 214 -0.50 10.34 7.93
CA ALA A 214 0.27 9.12 8.28
C ALA A 214 0.24 8.68 9.76
N ARG A 215 -0.43 9.44 10.64
CA ARG A 215 -0.69 9.04 12.03
C ARG A 215 -1.83 8.01 12.13
N PRO A 216 -1.88 7.24 13.23
CA PRO A 216 -3.06 6.44 13.55
C PRO A 216 -4.33 7.28 13.48
N ARG A 217 -5.37 6.71 12.88
CA ARG A 217 -6.61 7.43 12.59
C ARG A 217 -7.23 8.07 13.83
N ASP A 218 -7.30 7.31 14.93
CA ASP A 218 -7.92 7.76 16.18
C ASP A 218 -7.19 8.96 16.80
N ASP A 219 -5.87 9.08 16.58
CA ASP A 219 -5.08 10.20 17.08
C ASP A 219 -5.49 11.52 16.42
N LEU A 220 -6.02 11.49 15.20
CA LEU A 220 -6.51 12.69 14.49
C LEU A 220 -7.76 13.27 15.15
N TRP A 221 -8.55 12.44 15.84
CA TRP A 221 -9.75 12.86 16.60
C TRP A 221 -9.46 13.14 18.08
N SER A 222 -8.25 12.86 18.55
CA SER A 222 -7.84 13.12 19.94
C SER A 222 -7.65 14.62 20.24
N VAL A 223 -7.58 14.97 21.52
CA VAL A 223 -7.26 16.34 21.97
C VAL A 223 -5.85 16.72 21.49
N GLU A 224 -5.66 17.99 21.10
CA GLU A 224 -4.43 18.53 20.49
C GLU A 224 -3.15 17.88 21.02
N SER A 225 -2.44 17.19 20.12
CA SER A 225 -1.05 16.83 20.37
C SER A 225 -0.25 18.11 20.52
N ARG A 226 0.55 18.19 21.58
CA ARG A 226 1.42 19.35 21.86
C ARG A 226 2.40 19.64 20.71
N PHE A 227 2.74 18.63 19.90
CA PHE A 227 3.78 18.71 18.88
C PHE A 227 3.24 18.85 17.47
N TYR A 228 1.99 18.42 17.23
CA TYR A 228 1.37 18.44 15.91
C TYR A 228 -0.08 18.90 16.04
N PRO A 229 -0.44 20.07 15.51
CA PRO A 229 -1.82 20.51 15.54
C PRO A 229 -2.67 19.48 14.80
N ASN A 230 -3.71 18.99 15.47
CA ASN A 230 -4.64 18.08 14.82
C ASN A 230 -5.41 18.85 13.74
N PRO A 231 -5.60 18.28 12.54
CA PRO A 231 -6.54 18.85 11.61
C PRO A 231 -7.92 18.92 12.27
N PRO A 232 -8.79 19.88 11.92
CA PRO A 232 -10.08 20.09 12.58
C PRO A 232 -11.13 19.01 12.25
N VAL A 233 -10.71 17.75 12.09
CA VAL A 233 -11.54 16.62 11.65
C VAL A 233 -12.73 16.37 12.56
N SER A 234 -12.56 16.55 13.87
CA SER A 234 -13.62 16.40 14.88
C SER A 234 -14.72 17.46 14.78
N THR A 235 -14.41 18.63 14.20
CA THR A 235 -15.40 19.68 13.93
C THR A 235 -16.27 19.32 12.72
N ILE A 236 -15.70 18.58 11.76
CA ILE A 236 -16.37 18.16 10.54
C ILE A 236 -17.23 16.93 10.79
N MET A 237 -16.68 15.88 11.40
CA MET A 237 -17.37 14.62 11.69
C MET A 237 -16.86 14.03 13.00
N SER A 238 -17.75 13.48 13.84
CA SER A 238 -17.32 12.78 15.06
C SER A 238 -16.62 11.47 14.69
N LEU A 239 -15.71 10.99 15.55
CA LEU A 239 -15.03 9.71 15.31
C LEU A 239 -16.04 8.56 15.18
N GLN A 240 -17.08 8.55 16.03
CA GLN A 240 -18.15 7.57 15.99
C GLN A 240 -18.88 7.57 14.63
N ARG A 241 -19.29 8.75 14.14
CA ARG A 241 -19.99 8.85 12.83
C ARG A 241 -19.08 8.45 11.68
N PHE A 242 -17.80 8.82 11.76
CA PHE A 242 -16.80 8.40 10.77
C PHE A 242 -16.64 6.87 10.73
N GLN A 243 -16.53 6.23 11.89
CA GLN A 243 -16.42 4.77 12.01
C GLN A 243 -17.69 4.08 11.53
N GLU A 244 -18.85 4.60 11.91
CA GLU A 244 -20.16 4.11 11.47
C GLU A 244 -20.27 4.11 9.93
N ILE A 245 -19.92 5.22 9.27
CA ILE A 245 -19.88 5.28 7.80
C ILE A 245 -18.86 4.31 7.23
N ALA A 246 -17.63 4.27 7.78
CA ALA A 246 -16.57 3.39 7.29
C ALA A 246 -16.94 1.90 7.37
N ASP A 247 -17.64 1.50 8.44
CA ASP A 247 -18.04 0.12 8.69
C ASP A 247 -19.26 -0.29 7.87
N GLN A 248 -20.17 0.64 7.58
CA GLN A 248 -21.43 0.35 6.88
C GLN A 248 -21.41 0.69 5.39
N LEU A 249 -20.39 1.40 4.88
CA LEU A 249 -20.30 1.77 3.47
C LEU A 249 -20.40 0.54 2.57
N SER A 250 -21.33 0.60 1.61
CA SER A 250 -21.60 -0.45 0.63
C SER A 250 -21.70 0.14 -0.78
N LEU A 251 -21.33 -0.66 -1.79
CA LEU A 251 -21.36 -0.26 -3.21
C LEU A 251 -22.67 -0.65 -3.92
N SER A 252 -23.42 -1.62 -3.38
CA SER A 252 -24.58 -2.23 -4.03
C SER A 252 -25.75 -2.40 -3.07
N LEU A 253 -26.97 -2.39 -3.63
CA LEU A 253 -28.20 -2.70 -2.91
C LEU A 253 -28.31 -4.23 -2.73
N GLY A 254 -28.42 -4.70 -1.49
CA GLY A 254 -28.65 -6.12 -1.16
C GLY A 254 -27.38 -6.94 -0.88
N GLU A 255 -27.54 -8.26 -0.75
CA GLU A 255 -26.41 -9.19 -0.57
C GLU A 255 -25.60 -9.31 -1.87
N PRO A 256 -24.33 -8.87 -1.91
CA PRO A 256 -23.63 -8.71 -3.18
C PRO A 256 -22.91 -9.99 -3.61
N ASP A 257 -23.03 -10.29 -4.90
CA ASP A 257 -21.83 -10.62 -5.65
C ASP A 257 -20.88 -9.39 -5.58
N GLU A 258 -19.87 -9.48 -4.71
CA GLU A 258 -18.93 -8.39 -4.48
C GLU A 258 -18.25 -7.93 -5.78
N VAL A 259 -17.95 -8.87 -6.68
CA VAL A 259 -17.29 -8.59 -7.96
C VAL A 259 -18.19 -7.73 -8.83
N LYS A 260 -19.47 -8.11 -8.96
CA LYS A 260 -20.45 -7.35 -9.71
C LYS A 260 -20.61 -5.92 -9.18
N ALA A 261 -20.62 -5.73 -7.86
CA ALA A 261 -20.70 -4.39 -7.27
C ALA A 261 -19.51 -3.49 -7.65
N VAL A 262 -18.31 -4.07 -7.73
CA VAL A 262 -17.10 -3.36 -8.18
C VAL A 262 -17.17 -3.07 -9.69
N GLU A 263 -17.66 -4.01 -10.49
CA GLU A 263 -17.83 -3.81 -11.93
C GLU A 263 -18.85 -2.73 -12.26
N GLU A 264 -19.99 -2.70 -11.57
CA GLU A 264 -20.97 -1.62 -11.73
C GLU A 264 -20.37 -0.25 -11.38
N LEU A 265 -19.50 -0.19 -10.38
CA LEU A 265 -18.77 1.04 -10.05
C LEU A 265 -17.78 1.42 -11.16
N ILE A 266 -17.03 0.45 -11.68
CA ILE A 266 -16.07 0.66 -12.79
C ILE A 266 -16.80 1.09 -14.06
N ASP A 267 -17.93 0.49 -14.40
CA ASP A 267 -18.71 0.81 -15.59
C ASP A 267 -19.27 2.23 -15.53
N SER A 268 -19.85 2.62 -14.39
CA SER A 268 -20.29 3.99 -14.15
C SER A 268 -19.12 4.98 -14.27
N TRP A 269 -17.95 4.62 -13.72
CA TRP A 269 -16.76 5.46 -13.79
C TRP A 269 -16.23 5.60 -15.23
N ASN A 270 -16.16 4.49 -15.98
CA ASN A 270 -15.74 4.46 -17.38
C ASN A 270 -16.68 5.30 -18.27
N ALA A 271 -17.99 5.17 -18.07
CA ALA A 271 -19.00 5.97 -18.76
C ALA A 271 -18.81 7.46 -18.46
N ARG A 272 -18.56 7.80 -17.19
CA ARG A 272 -18.30 9.18 -16.76
C ARG A 272 -17.05 9.76 -17.39
N MET A 273 -15.94 9.01 -17.41
CA MET A 273 -14.70 9.46 -18.03
C MET A 273 -14.86 9.67 -19.55
N THR A 274 -15.53 8.75 -20.24
CA THR A 274 -15.81 8.84 -21.68
C THR A 274 -16.66 10.08 -22.02
N GLN A 275 -17.62 10.43 -21.16
CA GLN A 275 -18.44 11.62 -21.34
C GLN A 275 -17.63 12.93 -21.22
N LEU A 276 -16.66 12.96 -20.30
CA LEU A 276 -15.98 14.20 -19.93
C LEU A 276 -14.69 14.47 -20.71
N PHE A 277 -14.01 13.41 -21.16
CA PHE A 277 -12.65 13.50 -21.68
C PHE A 277 -12.52 12.81 -23.04
N SER A 278 -11.88 13.49 -24.00
CA SER A 278 -11.38 12.87 -25.22
C SER A 278 -9.86 12.76 -25.20
N PRO A 279 -9.30 11.59 -25.57
CA PRO A 279 -7.86 11.39 -25.66
C PRO A 279 -7.21 12.26 -26.74
N SER A 280 -5.89 12.36 -26.63
CA SER A 280 -5.00 12.78 -27.69
C SER A 280 -4.90 11.72 -28.80
N SER A 281 -4.00 11.92 -29.76
CA SER A 281 -3.73 11.00 -30.85
C SER A 281 -3.16 9.65 -30.41
N THR A 282 -2.72 9.50 -29.16
CA THR A 282 -1.99 8.32 -28.69
C THR A 282 -2.47 7.92 -27.30
N MET A 283 -2.80 6.64 -27.15
CA MET A 283 -3.26 6.02 -25.91
C MET A 283 -2.34 4.85 -25.56
N CYS A 284 -2.31 4.47 -24.29
CA CYS A 284 -1.57 3.35 -23.75
C CYS A 284 -2.54 2.39 -23.07
N LEU A 285 -2.50 1.11 -23.44
CA LEU A 285 -3.21 0.03 -22.76
C LEU A 285 -2.18 -0.84 -22.04
N ASP A 286 -2.25 -0.87 -20.71
CA ASP A 286 -1.32 -1.62 -19.88
C ASP A 286 -1.96 -2.02 -18.54
N LYS A 287 -1.27 -2.86 -17.77
CA LYS A 287 -1.70 -3.37 -16.47
C LYS A 287 -1.20 -2.47 -15.35
N SER A 288 -2.03 -2.29 -14.33
CA SER A 288 -1.59 -1.77 -13.03
C SER A 288 -2.10 -2.68 -11.92
N SER A 289 -1.47 -2.64 -10.74
CA SER A 289 -1.90 -3.45 -9.61
C SER A 289 -2.24 -2.62 -8.38
N VAL A 290 -3.17 -3.14 -7.60
CA VAL A 290 -3.61 -2.61 -6.29
C VAL A 290 -3.25 -3.64 -5.24
N ARG A 291 -2.63 -3.21 -4.14
CA ARG A 291 -2.22 -4.13 -3.08
C ARG A 291 -3.43 -4.59 -2.26
N HIS A 292 -3.53 -5.89 -2.06
CA HIS A 292 -4.49 -6.51 -1.14
C HIS A 292 -3.73 -7.33 -0.09
N PRO A 293 -4.04 -7.23 1.20
CA PRO A 293 -3.26 -7.90 2.24
C PRO A 293 -3.67 -9.36 2.47
N SER A 294 -4.75 -9.86 1.87
CA SER A 294 -5.27 -11.21 2.15
C SER A 294 -5.37 -12.06 0.90
N ALA A 295 -4.87 -13.31 1.01
CA ALA A 295 -5.04 -14.37 0.02
C ALA A 295 -6.48 -14.88 -0.09
N THR A 296 -7.35 -14.59 0.89
CA THR A 296 -8.77 -14.98 0.89
C THR A 296 -9.65 -14.02 0.10
N THR A 297 -9.07 -13.04 -0.59
CA THR A 297 -9.83 -12.07 -1.36
C THR A 297 -10.33 -12.65 -2.68
N PRO A 298 -11.54 -12.29 -3.13
CA PRO A 298 -11.99 -12.62 -4.48
C PRO A 298 -10.94 -12.22 -5.52
N LEU A 299 -10.75 -13.09 -6.52
CA LEU A 299 -9.83 -12.87 -7.65
C LEU A 299 -8.34 -12.74 -7.27
N PHE A 300 -7.97 -13.15 -6.06
CA PHE A 300 -6.58 -13.12 -5.59
C PHE A 300 -5.62 -13.80 -6.56
N ARG A 301 -4.53 -13.11 -6.88
CA ARG A 301 -3.39 -13.62 -7.64
C ARG A 301 -2.10 -13.34 -6.89
N LEU A 302 -1.13 -14.24 -7.08
CA LEU A 302 0.26 -14.06 -6.71
C LEU A 302 1.07 -13.77 -7.98
N PRO A 303 1.22 -12.51 -8.42
CA PRO A 303 2.11 -12.20 -9.52
C PRO A 303 3.55 -12.40 -9.01
N SER A 304 4.23 -13.43 -9.52
CA SER A 304 5.57 -13.84 -9.08
C SER A 304 6.65 -12.76 -9.23
N THR A 305 6.41 -11.77 -10.10
CA THR A 305 7.41 -10.76 -10.49
C THR A 305 7.12 -9.35 -9.95
N LYS A 306 6.06 -9.15 -9.15
CA LYS A 306 5.74 -7.83 -8.61
C LYS A 306 6.19 -7.71 -7.15
N PRO A 307 6.72 -6.54 -6.72
CA PRO A 307 7.24 -6.36 -5.36
C PRO A 307 6.18 -6.54 -4.27
N ASN A 308 4.89 -6.47 -4.63
CA ASN A 308 3.79 -6.84 -3.75
C ASN A 308 3.16 -8.13 -4.27
N PRO A 309 3.46 -9.29 -3.68
CA PRO A 309 2.95 -10.57 -4.17
C PRO A 309 1.43 -10.67 -4.02
N THR A 310 0.81 -9.89 -3.13
CA THR A 310 -0.63 -9.92 -2.90
C THR A 310 -1.28 -8.70 -3.54
N SER A 311 -1.68 -8.82 -4.82
CA SER A 311 -2.28 -7.69 -5.54
C SER A 311 -3.38 -8.12 -6.52
N GLN A 312 -4.34 -7.22 -6.72
CA GLN A 312 -5.35 -7.35 -7.75
C GLN A 312 -4.91 -6.54 -8.97
N GLU A 313 -5.02 -7.13 -10.15
CA GLU A 313 -4.64 -6.49 -11.40
C GLU A 313 -5.82 -5.77 -12.05
N TYR A 314 -5.50 -4.66 -12.71
CA TYR A 314 -6.37 -3.84 -13.51
C TYR A 314 -5.75 -3.62 -14.88
N HIS A 315 -6.56 -3.67 -15.92
CA HIS A 315 -6.19 -3.19 -17.24
C HIS A 315 -6.65 -1.74 -17.39
N ASN A 316 -5.76 -0.83 -17.76
CA ASN A 316 -6.05 0.59 -17.87
C ASN A 316 -5.76 1.09 -19.27
N LEU A 317 -6.68 1.88 -19.81
CA LEU A 317 -6.45 2.68 -21.01
C LEU A 317 -6.18 4.13 -20.59
N CYS A 318 -5.00 4.62 -20.91
CA CYS A 318 -4.48 5.90 -20.47
C CYS A 318 -4.11 6.78 -21.67
N ASP A 319 -4.39 8.08 -21.60
CA ASP A 319 -3.96 9.03 -22.62
C ASP A 319 -2.45 9.31 -22.51
N ALA A 320 -1.71 9.23 -23.62
CA ALA A 320 -0.26 9.40 -23.58
C ALA A 320 0.19 10.86 -23.38
N GLU A 321 -0.63 11.86 -23.74
CA GLU A 321 -0.29 13.28 -23.59
C GLU A 321 -0.49 13.76 -22.14
N THR A 322 -1.64 13.43 -21.55
CA THR A 322 -2.09 13.91 -20.22
C THR A 322 -1.86 12.92 -19.09
N ARG A 323 -1.60 11.65 -19.42
CA ARG A 323 -1.52 10.51 -18.48
C ARG A 323 -2.83 10.22 -17.75
N VAL A 324 -3.97 10.74 -18.20
CA VAL A 324 -5.28 10.49 -17.61
C VAL A 324 -5.73 9.06 -17.96
N ILE A 325 -6.09 8.26 -16.95
CA ILE A 325 -6.78 6.98 -17.19
C ILE A 325 -8.21 7.30 -17.62
N MET A 326 -8.63 6.78 -18.77
CA MET A 326 -9.95 7.01 -19.34
C MET A 326 -10.87 5.82 -19.15
N ARG A 327 -10.28 4.62 -19.03
CA ARG A 327 -11.01 3.39 -18.84
C ARG A 327 -10.19 2.42 -18.01
N MET A 328 -10.85 1.65 -17.16
CA MET A 328 -10.25 0.55 -16.41
C MET A 328 -11.13 -0.69 -16.47
N GLU A 329 -10.52 -1.86 -16.35
CA GLU A 329 -11.22 -3.13 -16.22
C GLU A 329 -10.51 -4.00 -15.19
N LEU A 330 -11.29 -4.64 -14.31
CA LEU A 330 -10.78 -5.54 -13.30
C LEU A 330 -10.31 -6.84 -13.96
N ALA A 331 -9.05 -7.22 -13.77
CA ALA A 331 -8.54 -8.45 -14.35
C ALA A 331 -9.15 -9.66 -13.63
N ARG A 332 -10.07 -10.35 -14.30
CA ARG A 332 -10.62 -11.60 -13.80
C ARG A 332 -9.60 -12.73 -13.96
N GLY A 333 -9.57 -13.64 -12.97
CA GLY A 333 -8.83 -14.91 -12.98
C GLY A 333 -8.98 -15.68 -14.31
N GLN A 334 -8.14 -16.70 -14.56
CA GLN A 334 -8.43 -17.64 -15.67
C GLN A 334 -9.84 -18.23 -15.57
N ASP A 335 -10.31 -18.44 -14.33
CA ASP A 335 -11.63 -19.00 -14.02
C ASP A 335 -12.79 -17.98 -14.05
N GLY A 336 -12.48 -16.69 -14.23
CA GLY A 336 -13.46 -15.61 -14.05
C GLY A 336 -14.12 -15.12 -15.34
N SER A 337 -13.80 -15.71 -16.49
CA SER A 337 -14.49 -15.34 -17.73
C SER A 337 -15.99 -15.65 -17.56
N GLY A 338 -16.82 -14.60 -17.62
CA GLY A 338 -18.23 -14.79 -17.95
C GLY A 338 -18.32 -15.53 -19.30
N PRO A 339 -19.52 -15.95 -19.74
CA PRO A 339 -19.66 -16.60 -21.04
C PRO A 339 -18.91 -15.79 -22.11
N ALA A 340 -17.94 -16.45 -22.75
CA ALA A 340 -16.99 -15.80 -23.63
C ALA A 340 -17.76 -14.95 -24.63
N ALA A 341 -17.55 -13.64 -24.60
CA ALA A 341 -18.10 -12.78 -25.63
C ALA A 341 -17.63 -13.28 -26.99
N LYS A 342 -18.39 -13.08 -28.06
CA LYS A 342 -18.00 -13.52 -29.41
C LYS A 342 -16.54 -13.11 -29.76
N ASP A 343 -16.14 -11.91 -29.36
CA ASP A 343 -14.78 -11.40 -29.53
C ASP A 343 -13.71 -12.24 -28.80
N GLU A 344 -14.01 -12.89 -27.67
CA GLU A 344 -13.07 -13.78 -26.96
C GLU A 344 -12.82 -15.08 -27.71
N LEU A 345 -13.82 -15.60 -28.43
CA LEU A 345 -13.63 -16.77 -29.29
C LEU A 345 -12.76 -16.44 -30.50
N ASP A 346 -12.95 -15.26 -31.09
CA ASP A 346 -12.28 -14.87 -32.34
C ASP A 346 -10.84 -14.36 -32.11
N PHE A 347 -10.58 -13.70 -30.97
CA PHE A 347 -9.33 -12.97 -30.70
C PHE A 347 -8.62 -13.40 -29.41
N GLY A 348 -9.17 -14.36 -28.67
CA GLY A 348 -8.68 -14.74 -27.34
C GLY A 348 -8.95 -13.67 -26.27
N PRO A 349 -8.71 -13.97 -24.98
CA PRO A 349 -9.11 -13.11 -23.86
C PRO A 349 -8.47 -11.71 -23.90
N LEU A 350 -7.16 -11.62 -24.16
CA LEU A 350 -6.45 -10.33 -24.18
C LEU A 350 -6.77 -9.50 -25.44
N GLY A 351 -7.00 -10.17 -26.58
CA GLY A 351 -7.42 -9.49 -27.81
C GLY A 351 -8.82 -8.88 -27.64
N ALA A 352 -9.77 -9.65 -27.11
CA ALA A 352 -11.11 -9.16 -26.81
C ALA A 352 -11.12 -8.03 -25.78
N LEU A 353 -10.30 -8.14 -24.74
CA LEU A 353 -10.10 -7.07 -23.75
C LEU A 353 -9.63 -5.77 -24.43
N ALA A 354 -8.61 -5.83 -25.30
CA ALA A 354 -8.12 -4.66 -26.01
C ALA A 354 -9.22 -4.01 -26.87
N LEU A 355 -10.01 -4.83 -27.58
CA LEU A 355 -11.13 -4.38 -28.40
C LEU A 355 -12.26 -3.75 -27.57
N ARG A 356 -12.63 -4.31 -26.41
CA ARG A 356 -13.63 -3.73 -25.51
C ARG A 356 -13.14 -2.44 -24.86
N MET A 357 -11.90 -2.41 -24.38
CA MET A 357 -11.31 -1.25 -23.71
C MET A 357 -11.21 -0.03 -24.64
N THR A 358 -11.01 -0.27 -25.93
CA THR A 358 -10.84 0.79 -26.93
C THR A 358 -12.11 1.13 -27.70
N ALA A 359 -13.18 0.33 -27.58
CA ALA A 359 -14.43 0.49 -28.33
C ALA A 359 -15.03 1.92 -28.31
N PRO A 360 -15.02 2.68 -27.19
CA PRO A 360 -15.52 4.06 -27.20
C PRO A 360 -14.74 5.04 -28.09
N PHE A 361 -13.55 4.64 -28.55
CA PHE A 361 -12.63 5.47 -29.34
C PHE A 361 -12.45 4.95 -30.77
N ASN A 362 -13.29 4.01 -31.21
CA ASN A 362 -13.32 3.58 -32.60
C ASN A 362 -13.46 4.79 -33.55
N GLU A 363 -12.94 4.66 -34.77
CA GLU A 363 -12.95 5.69 -35.81
C GLU A 363 -12.20 6.98 -35.47
N SER A 364 -11.56 7.06 -34.30
CA SER A 364 -10.86 8.26 -33.87
C SER A 364 -9.57 8.52 -34.65
N GLY A 365 -9.00 7.49 -35.28
CA GLY A 365 -7.67 7.50 -35.89
C GLY A 365 -6.52 7.53 -34.88
N ALA A 366 -6.81 7.33 -33.58
CA ALA A 366 -5.81 7.32 -32.53
C ALA A 366 -4.96 6.04 -32.55
N VAL A 367 -3.73 6.14 -32.05
CA VAL A 367 -2.80 5.03 -31.86
C VAL A 367 -2.99 4.43 -30.47
N VAL A 368 -3.17 3.12 -30.40
CA VAL A 368 -3.17 2.33 -29.17
C VAL A 368 -1.81 1.66 -29.03
N VAL A 369 -1.02 2.11 -28.06
CA VAL A 369 0.25 1.51 -27.67
C VAL A 369 -0.03 0.48 -26.58
N MET A 370 0.40 -0.75 -26.78
CA MET A 370 0.12 -1.85 -25.86
C MET A 370 1.42 -2.53 -25.42
N ASP A 371 1.40 -3.22 -24.28
CA ASP A 371 2.49 -4.11 -23.88
C ASP A 371 2.58 -5.35 -24.79
N SER A 372 3.60 -6.19 -24.58
CA SER A 372 3.80 -7.41 -25.36
C SER A 372 2.78 -8.51 -25.06
N THR A 373 2.07 -8.45 -23.93
CA THR A 373 1.02 -9.43 -23.59
C THR A 373 -0.21 -9.24 -24.48
N PHE A 374 -0.41 -8.04 -25.02
CA PHE A 374 -1.43 -7.74 -26.03
C PHE A 374 -0.96 -7.97 -27.48
N CYS A 375 0.16 -8.65 -27.70
CA CYS A 375 0.69 -8.92 -29.04
C CYS A 375 -0.09 -10.01 -29.80
N ASN A 376 -1.38 -9.77 -30.05
CA ASN A 376 -2.26 -10.60 -30.87
C ASN A 376 -2.52 -9.90 -32.22
N LEU A 377 -1.96 -10.45 -33.30
CA LEU A 377 -2.04 -9.83 -34.64
C LEU A 377 -3.46 -9.66 -35.15
N ARG A 378 -4.33 -10.65 -34.94
CA ARG A 378 -5.73 -10.58 -35.36
C ARG A 378 -6.46 -9.44 -34.65
N ALA A 379 -6.27 -9.28 -33.35
CA ALA A 379 -6.84 -8.17 -32.58
C ALA A 379 -6.30 -6.81 -33.03
N ILE A 380 -4.99 -6.72 -33.32
CA ILE A 380 -4.33 -5.50 -33.81
C ILE A 380 -4.86 -5.08 -35.19
N VAL A 381 -5.09 -6.03 -36.09
CA VAL A 381 -5.75 -5.79 -37.39
C VAL A 381 -7.21 -5.39 -37.19
N GLU A 382 -7.92 -6.02 -36.26
CA GLU A 382 -9.31 -5.68 -35.96
C GLU A 382 -9.44 -4.25 -35.40
N LEU A 383 -8.50 -3.79 -34.56
CA LEU A 383 -8.42 -2.38 -34.15
C LEU A 383 -8.31 -1.46 -35.37
N ARG A 384 -7.48 -1.83 -36.35
CA ARG A 384 -7.35 -1.11 -37.62
C ARG A 384 -8.65 -1.06 -38.41
N ARG A 385 -9.38 -2.18 -38.49
CA ARG A 385 -10.70 -2.24 -39.12
C ARG A 385 -11.71 -1.32 -38.41
N ARG A 386 -11.62 -1.20 -37.08
CA ARG A 386 -12.45 -0.30 -36.26
C ARG A 386 -11.95 1.16 -36.25
N GLY A 387 -10.98 1.52 -37.09
CA GLY A 387 -10.50 2.89 -37.26
C GLY A 387 -9.53 3.36 -36.17
N LEU A 388 -8.90 2.43 -35.46
CA LEU A 388 -7.80 2.68 -34.51
C LEU A 388 -6.48 2.16 -35.08
N LEU A 389 -5.39 2.83 -34.80
CA LEU A 389 -4.05 2.35 -35.10
C LEU A 389 -3.50 1.62 -33.88
N ALA A 390 -2.58 0.69 -34.07
CA ALA A 390 -2.02 -0.07 -32.96
C ALA A 390 -0.51 -0.31 -33.13
N VAL A 391 0.18 -0.36 -32.00
CA VAL A 391 1.57 -0.80 -31.90
C VAL A 391 1.80 -1.58 -30.61
N THR A 392 2.52 -2.69 -30.71
CA THR A 392 2.87 -3.55 -29.58
C THR A 392 4.32 -4.05 -29.75
N PRO A 393 5.09 -4.21 -28.66
CA PRO A 393 6.39 -4.83 -28.71
C PRO A 393 6.27 -6.35 -28.76
N ILE A 394 7.19 -7.00 -29.47
CA ILE A 394 7.34 -8.45 -29.45
C ILE A 394 8.44 -8.82 -28.45
N LYS A 395 8.16 -9.76 -27.54
CA LYS A 395 9.15 -10.32 -26.60
C LYS A 395 9.42 -11.79 -26.90
N GLN A 396 10.70 -12.14 -27.01
CA GLN A 396 11.16 -13.48 -27.39
C GLN A 396 11.08 -14.52 -26.28
N GLN A 397 11.28 -14.11 -25.03
CA GLN A 397 11.50 -15.05 -23.92
C GLN A 397 10.25 -15.74 -23.38
N GLN A 398 9.06 -15.36 -23.83
CA GLN A 398 7.83 -16.01 -23.42
C GLN A 398 7.25 -16.71 -24.65
N HIS A 399 7.67 -17.97 -24.90
CA HIS A 399 7.12 -18.79 -26.00
C HIS A 399 5.58 -18.80 -26.03
N GLN A 400 4.90 -18.57 -24.89
CA GLN A 400 3.44 -18.41 -24.80
C GLN A 400 2.86 -17.15 -25.48
N HIS A 401 3.65 -16.10 -25.64
CA HIS A 401 3.24 -14.82 -26.25
C HIS A 401 3.97 -14.53 -27.56
N TRP A 402 4.70 -15.52 -28.06
CA TRP A 402 5.27 -15.48 -29.40
C TRP A 402 4.13 -15.48 -30.42
N PRO A 403 4.01 -14.47 -31.30
CA PRO A 403 2.86 -14.38 -32.17
C PRO A 403 2.89 -15.53 -33.18
N GLN A 404 1.91 -16.42 -33.11
CA GLN A 404 1.81 -17.61 -33.98
C GLN A 404 1.65 -17.25 -35.47
N ASP A 405 1.19 -16.03 -35.75
CA ASP A 405 0.90 -15.52 -37.09
C ASP A 405 2.10 -14.70 -37.68
N LEU A 406 3.29 -14.75 -37.07
CA LEU A 406 4.50 -14.02 -37.50
C LEU A 406 5.60 -14.96 -37.99
N ASP A 407 5.52 -15.37 -39.25
CA ASP A 407 6.55 -16.21 -39.87
C ASP A 407 7.92 -15.50 -39.98
N GLY A 408 9.01 -16.26 -39.92
CA GLY A 408 10.38 -15.77 -40.15
C GLY A 408 10.88 -14.71 -39.16
N ILE A 409 10.22 -14.55 -38.01
CA ILE A 409 10.56 -13.53 -37.00
C ILE A 409 11.96 -13.75 -36.41
N GLU A 410 12.39 -14.99 -36.17
CA GLU A 410 13.75 -15.32 -35.72
C GLU A 410 14.81 -14.91 -36.74
N ALA A 411 14.56 -15.20 -38.02
CA ALA A 411 15.46 -14.79 -39.10
C ALA A 411 15.54 -13.26 -39.19
N ALA A 412 14.40 -12.56 -39.12
CA ALA A 412 14.37 -11.10 -39.10
C ALA A 412 15.14 -10.53 -37.91
N HIS A 413 14.96 -11.10 -36.70
CA HIS A 413 15.69 -10.72 -35.50
C HIS A 413 17.20 -10.93 -35.67
N ALA A 414 17.63 -12.10 -36.14
CA ALA A 414 19.03 -12.44 -36.33
C ALA A 414 19.71 -11.48 -37.32
N VAL A 415 19.04 -11.16 -38.43
CA VAL A 415 19.54 -10.18 -39.40
C VAL A 415 19.60 -8.78 -38.78
N ALA A 416 18.56 -8.34 -38.06
CA ALA A 416 18.55 -7.04 -37.40
C ALA A 416 19.68 -6.90 -36.36
N LYS A 417 19.98 -7.96 -35.59
CA LYS A 417 21.06 -8.01 -34.60
C LYS A 417 22.44 -7.79 -35.24
N GLN A 418 22.63 -8.19 -36.49
CA GLN A 418 23.87 -7.99 -37.25
C GLN A 418 23.98 -6.60 -37.88
N ARG A 419 22.91 -5.79 -37.89
CA ARG A 419 22.94 -4.44 -38.46
C ARG A 419 23.63 -3.45 -37.54
N PRO A 420 24.17 -2.33 -38.07
CA PRO A 420 24.70 -1.26 -37.24
C PRO A 420 23.68 -0.77 -36.20
N ILE A 421 24.16 -0.38 -35.02
CA ILE A 421 23.31 0.16 -33.95
C ILE A 421 22.52 1.37 -34.48
N GLY A 422 21.21 1.36 -34.22
CA GLY A 422 20.29 2.39 -34.67
C GLY A 422 19.80 2.24 -36.11
N LYS A 423 20.27 1.25 -36.87
CA LYS A 423 19.72 0.93 -38.19
C LYS A 423 18.31 0.36 -38.00
N LEU A 424 17.35 1.02 -38.64
CA LEU A 424 15.97 0.54 -38.75
C LEU A 424 15.88 -0.51 -39.87
N CYS A 425 15.33 -1.66 -39.53
CA CYS A 425 14.91 -2.72 -40.45
C CYS A 425 13.39 -2.84 -40.39
N VAL A 426 12.77 -3.07 -41.55
CA VAL A 426 11.32 -3.22 -41.64
C VAL A 426 10.98 -4.34 -42.62
N ARG A 427 9.90 -5.08 -42.33
CA ARG A 427 9.23 -5.94 -43.30
C ARG A 427 7.72 -5.67 -43.26
N HIS A 428 7.06 -5.83 -44.41
CA HIS A 428 5.63 -5.55 -44.56
C HIS A 428 4.85 -6.84 -44.62
N GLY A 429 3.67 -6.81 -44.05
CA GLY A 429 2.72 -7.90 -44.07
C GLY A 429 1.40 -7.40 -44.66
N THR A 430 0.74 -8.24 -45.46
CA THR A 430 -0.65 -8.00 -45.85
C THR A 430 -1.50 -9.17 -45.37
N THR A 431 -2.60 -8.89 -44.69
CA THR A 431 -3.50 -9.95 -44.22
C THR A 431 -4.18 -10.65 -45.40
N LYS A 432 -4.25 -11.99 -45.40
CA LYS A 432 -4.97 -12.79 -46.42
C LYS A 432 -6.49 -12.84 -46.16
N THR A 433 -7.09 -11.74 -45.73
CA THR A 433 -8.55 -11.64 -45.54
C THR A 433 -9.22 -11.04 -46.79
N GLN A 434 -10.55 -11.07 -46.85
CA GLN A 434 -11.30 -10.48 -47.97
C GLN A 434 -10.98 -8.98 -48.18
N VAL A 435 -10.62 -8.27 -47.11
CA VAL A 435 -10.18 -6.87 -47.16
C VAL A 435 -8.74 -6.82 -46.62
N PRO A 436 -7.71 -6.76 -47.49
CA PRO A 436 -6.33 -6.77 -47.04
C PRO A 436 -5.99 -5.54 -46.20
N TYR A 437 -5.44 -5.77 -45.01
CA TYR A 437 -4.89 -4.73 -44.15
C TYR A 437 -3.37 -4.81 -44.11
N PRO A 438 -2.65 -3.68 -44.24
CA PRO A 438 -1.22 -3.66 -44.10
C PRO A 438 -0.82 -3.70 -42.61
N VAL A 439 0.25 -4.44 -42.34
CA VAL A 439 0.92 -4.55 -41.04
C VAL A 439 2.42 -4.41 -41.29
N ALA A 440 3.17 -3.84 -40.37
CA ALA A 440 4.62 -3.75 -40.46
C ALA A 440 5.29 -4.28 -39.19
N HIS A 441 6.43 -4.94 -39.38
CA HIS A 441 7.31 -5.38 -38.31
C HIS A 441 8.58 -4.53 -38.36
N PHE A 442 8.77 -3.68 -37.35
CA PHE A 442 9.89 -2.76 -37.21
C PHE A 442 10.92 -3.33 -36.23
N LEU A 443 12.18 -3.36 -36.63
CA LEU A 443 13.29 -3.84 -35.82
C LEU A 443 14.40 -2.79 -35.78
N VAL A 444 14.97 -2.55 -34.59
CA VAL A 444 16.13 -1.66 -34.43
C VAL A 444 17.13 -2.33 -33.50
N ASN A 445 18.39 -2.40 -33.93
CA ASN A 445 19.49 -2.86 -33.09
C ASN A 445 19.90 -1.78 -32.08
N TYR A 446 19.81 -2.08 -30.79
CA TYR A 446 20.30 -1.24 -29.69
C TYR A 446 21.67 -1.69 -29.17
N GLY A 447 22.32 -2.65 -29.82
CA GLY A 447 23.64 -3.18 -29.45
C GLY A 447 23.50 -4.47 -28.65
N GLN A 448 23.05 -4.37 -27.40
CA GLN A 448 22.83 -5.53 -26.54
C GLN A 448 21.57 -6.32 -26.89
N TYR A 449 20.55 -5.63 -27.41
CA TYR A 449 19.27 -6.23 -27.78
C TYR A 449 18.69 -5.60 -29.05
N VAL A 450 17.73 -6.29 -29.66
CA VAL A 450 16.94 -5.80 -30.79
C VAL A 450 15.53 -5.48 -30.30
N VAL A 451 15.11 -4.22 -30.47
CA VAL A 451 13.71 -3.82 -30.21
C VAL A 451 12.89 -4.19 -31.43
N GLN A 452 11.80 -4.94 -31.21
CA GLN A 452 10.88 -5.39 -32.23
C GLN A 452 9.48 -4.88 -31.92
N LEU A 453 8.87 -4.17 -32.88
CA LEU A 453 7.49 -3.67 -32.78
C LEU A 453 6.67 -4.15 -33.96
N VAL A 454 5.43 -4.54 -33.71
CA VAL A 454 4.43 -4.73 -34.78
C VAL A 454 3.48 -3.54 -34.77
N SER A 455 3.13 -3.04 -35.94
CA SER A 455 2.21 -1.92 -36.06
C SER A 455 1.33 -1.99 -37.31
N THR A 456 0.15 -1.37 -37.23
CA THR A 456 -0.78 -1.15 -38.35
C THR A 456 -0.64 0.24 -38.99
N TYR A 457 0.39 0.98 -38.61
CA TYR A 457 0.77 2.26 -39.20
C TYR A 457 2.28 2.46 -39.22
N GLY A 458 2.70 3.54 -39.87
CA GLY A 458 4.07 4.04 -39.82
C GLY A 458 4.83 3.88 -41.12
N SER A 459 6.01 4.51 -41.14
CA SER A 459 6.95 4.52 -42.25
C SER A 459 8.39 4.27 -41.79
N THR A 460 9.31 4.08 -42.75
CA THR A 460 10.76 4.08 -42.52
C THR A 460 11.32 5.48 -42.31
N LYS A 461 10.51 6.53 -42.44
CA LYS A 461 10.93 7.92 -42.32
C LYS A 461 11.35 8.21 -40.89
N LEU A 462 12.61 8.60 -40.74
CA LEU A 462 13.17 8.93 -39.43
C LEU A 462 12.60 10.27 -38.94
N GLY A 463 12.15 10.27 -37.68
CA GLY A 463 11.66 11.42 -36.96
C GLY A 463 12.76 12.39 -36.54
N ARG A 464 12.40 13.36 -35.70
CA ARG A 464 13.34 14.38 -35.19
C ARG A 464 14.04 13.94 -33.90
N ALA A 465 13.44 13.03 -33.14
CA ALA A 465 13.97 12.59 -31.87
C ALA A 465 15.24 11.74 -32.09
N GLN A 466 16.32 12.14 -31.41
CA GLN A 466 17.59 11.43 -31.42
C GLN A 466 17.72 10.63 -30.13
N ARG A 467 17.90 9.31 -30.25
CA ARG A 467 18.29 8.44 -29.14
C ARG A 467 19.81 8.33 -29.12
N LYS A 468 20.37 8.21 -27.92
CA LYS A 468 21.76 7.88 -27.67
C LYS A 468 21.80 6.54 -26.96
N VAL A 469 22.68 5.65 -27.39
CA VAL A 469 22.94 4.36 -26.77
C VAL A 469 24.44 4.24 -26.57
N ARG A 470 24.85 3.71 -25.42
CA ARG A 470 26.25 3.41 -25.14
C ARG A 470 26.55 2.02 -25.69
N ALA A 471 27.63 1.91 -26.46
CA ALA A 471 28.12 0.65 -27.02
C ALA A 471 29.62 0.58 -26.72
N GLY A 472 29.98 -0.14 -25.66
CA GLY A 472 31.30 -0.06 -25.04
C GLY A 472 31.60 1.38 -24.59
N HIS A 473 32.75 1.92 -25.01
CA HIS A 473 33.14 3.31 -24.70
C HIS A 473 32.51 4.37 -25.62
N ASN A 474 31.79 3.96 -26.67
CA ASN A 474 31.21 4.87 -27.65
C ASN A 474 29.76 5.22 -27.31
N VAL A 475 29.37 6.46 -27.59
CA VAL A 475 27.96 6.88 -27.56
C VAL A 475 27.47 7.02 -29.00
N ILE A 476 26.68 6.06 -29.44
CA ILE A 476 26.09 6.05 -30.78
C ILE A 476 24.74 6.76 -30.69
N ALA A 477 24.51 7.66 -31.64
CA ALA A 477 23.26 8.41 -31.69
C ALA A 477 22.54 8.19 -33.01
N PHE A 478 21.26 7.87 -32.94
CA PHE A 478 20.43 7.58 -34.11
C PHE A 478 19.03 8.17 -33.93
N ARG A 479 18.28 8.27 -35.02
CA ARG A 479 16.90 8.75 -35.01
C ARG A 479 15.93 7.58 -35.06
N ARG A 480 14.81 7.72 -34.36
CA ARG A 480 13.71 6.76 -34.38
C ARG A 480 12.70 7.13 -35.46
N ASN A 481 11.98 6.16 -36.01
CA ASN A 481 10.80 6.46 -36.79
C ASN A 481 9.60 6.80 -35.88
N GLU A 482 8.49 7.19 -36.48
CA GLU A 482 7.30 7.60 -35.73
C GLU A 482 6.73 6.51 -34.81
N VAL A 483 6.74 5.25 -35.26
CA VAL A 483 6.19 4.11 -34.51
C VAL A 483 6.97 3.90 -33.21
N MET A 484 8.30 3.94 -33.31
CA MET A 484 9.18 3.85 -32.14
C MET A 484 8.99 5.06 -31.22
N ASP A 485 8.89 6.27 -31.76
CA ASP A 485 8.68 7.48 -30.96
C ASP A 485 7.35 7.46 -30.20
N ASP A 486 6.28 6.98 -30.81
CA ASP A 486 4.98 6.83 -30.17
C ASP A 486 4.98 5.75 -29.09
N PHE A 487 5.59 4.59 -29.40
CA PHE A 487 5.75 3.51 -28.43
C PHE A 487 6.44 4.04 -27.16
N TYR A 488 7.61 4.65 -27.27
CA TYR A 488 8.35 5.15 -26.09
C TYR A 488 7.66 6.34 -25.40
N ARG A 489 6.87 7.14 -26.12
CA ARG A 489 6.11 8.23 -25.51
C ARG A 489 4.97 7.70 -24.64
N ALA A 490 4.33 6.63 -25.07
CA ALA A 490 3.09 6.14 -24.48
C ALA A 490 3.28 4.95 -23.54
N CYS A 491 4.27 4.07 -23.75
CA CYS A 491 4.36 2.79 -23.04
C CYS A 491 4.43 2.91 -21.51
N ALA A 492 4.93 4.03 -20.99
CA ALA A 492 5.00 4.29 -19.55
C ALA A 492 3.79 5.08 -19.00
N ALA A 493 2.76 5.36 -19.79
CA ALA A 493 1.68 6.28 -19.37
C ALA A 493 0.90 5.75 -18.16
N VAL A 494 0.58 4.45 -18.16
CA VAL A 494 -0.12 3.79 -17.05
C VAL A 494 0.78 3.71 -15.82
N ASP A 495 2.06 3.38 -16.00
CA ASP A 495 3.02 3.33 -14.90
C ASP A 495 3.27 4.70 -14.27
N GLN A 496 3.35 5.77 -15.06
CA GLN A 496 3.47 7.15 -14.56
C GLN A 496 2.23 7.58 -13.76
N HIS A 497 1.02 7.19 -14.21
CA HIS A 497 -0.19 7.44 -13.43
C HIS A 497 -0.19 6.66 -12.13
N LYS A 498 0.19 5.37 -12.18
CA LYS A 498 0.34 4.52 -11.00
C LYS A 498 1.35 5.09 -10.03
N GLU A 499 2.50 5.56 -10.51
CA GLU A 499 3.51 6.23 -9.69
C GLU A 499 2.87 7.43 -9.00
N LEU A 500 2.26 8.39 -9.70
CA LEU A 500 1.59 9.54 -9.08
C LEU A 500 0.50 9.17 -8.05
N ARG A 501 -0.22 8.07 -8.30
CA ARG A 501 -1.23 7.52 -7.38
C ARG A 501 -0.61 6.91 -6.13
N GLN A 502 0.55 6.28 -6.27
CA GLN A 502 1.24 5.51 -5.22
C GLN A 502 2.44 6.24 -4.59
N ASP A 503 2.82 7.40 -5.10
CA ASP A 503 4.01 8.13 -4.66
C ASP A 503 3.76 8.83 -3.31
N PHE A 504 4.84 8.94 -2.51
CA PHE A 504 4.96 9.68 -1.26
C PHE A 504 4.22 9.16 -0.02
N GLY A 505 4.41 7.91 0.42
CA GLY A 505 4.15 7.49 1.84
C GLY A 505 2.75 7.71 2.42
N HIS A 506 1.81 8.17 1.58
CA HIS A 506 0.50 8.71 1.93
C HIS A 506 -0.51 8.14 0.93
N ARG A 507 -0.42 6.85 0.64
CA ARG A 507 -1.27 6.16 -0.35
C ARG A 507 -2.67 6.07 0.22
N LEU A 508 -3.66 6.62 -0.47
CA LEU A 508 -5.06 6.53 -0.03
C LEU A 508 -5.51 5.05 0.04
N GLU A 509 -5.04 4.23 -0.89
CA GLU A 509 -5.23 2.76 -0.91
C GLU A 509 -4.74 2.08 0.38
N GLU A 510 -3.57 2.47 0.89
CA GLU A 510 -2.97 1.87 2.10
C GLU A 510 -3.44 2.51 3.39
N ALA A 511 -3.66 3.83 3.42
CA ALA A 511 -4.12 4.54 4.61
C ALA A 511 -5.59 4.21 4.96
N TRP A 512 -6.41 3.91 3.95
CA TRP A 512 -7.74 3.40 4.21
C TRP A 512 -7.67 1.93 4.65
N ALA A 513 -6.97 1.09 3.88
CA ALA A 513 -6.84 -0.36 4.07
C ALA A 513 -8.09 -1.06 4.65
N PRO A 514 -9.30 -0.84 4.09
CA PRO A 514 -10.52 -1.42 4.63
C PRO A 514 -10.45 -2.96 4.61
N SER A 515 -11.04 -3.62 5.61
CA SER A 515 -11.11 -5.09 5.63
C SER A 515 -11.94 -5.64 4.47
N LYS A 516 -13.03 -4.94 4.12
CA LYS A 516 -13.91 -5.29 3.00
C LYS A 516 -13.21 -5.15 1.65
N TRP A 517 -13.28 -6.18 0.83
CA TRP A 517 -12.65 -6.23 -0.50
C TRP A 517 -13.19 -5.14 -1.44
N THR A 518 -14.51 -4.99 -1.52
CA THR A 518 -15.19 -3.97 -2.34
C THR A 518 -14.71 -2.55 -2.03
N LEU A 519 -14.50 -2.23 -0.75
CA LEU A 519 -14.02 -0.90 -0.33
C LEU A 519 -12.55 -0.65 -0.69
N ARG A 520 -11.73 -1.70 -0.88
CA ARG A 520 -10.37 -1.54 -1.41
C ARG A 520 -10.41 -1.11 -2.87
N HIS A 521 -11.32 -1.68 -3.66
CA HIS A 521 -11.57 -1.26 -5.04
C HIS A 521 -12.12 0.17 -5.11
N LEU A 522 -13.03 0.54 -4.21
CA LEU A 522 -13.47 1.93 -4.09
C LEU A 522 -12.29 2.87 -3.79
N SER A 523 -11.41 2.51 -2.84
CA SER A 523 -10.22 3.30 -2.52
C SER A 523 -9.31 3.50 -3.73
N HIS A 524 -9.10 2.45 -4.53
CA HIS A 524 -8.35 2.53 -5.77
C HIS A 524 -8.99 3.49 -6.78
N ILE A 525 -10.29 3.37 -7.02
CA ILE A 525 -11.02 4.22 -7.97
C ILE A 525 -11.04 5.68 -7.51
N LEU A 526 -11.20 5.95 -6.21
CA LEU A 526 -11.07 7.30 -5.65
C LEU A 526 -9.65 7.85 -5.84
N SER A 527 -8.62 7.02 -5.65
CA SER A 527 -7.22 7.40 -5.85
C SER A 527 -6.91 7.69 -7.32
N ALA A 528 -7.44 6.89 -8.24
CA ALA A 528 -7.32 7.11 -9.67
C ALA A 528 -8.07 8.38 -10.11
N THR A 529 -9.27 8.62 -9.55
CA THR A 529 -10.06 9.84 -9.81
C THR A 529 -9.35 11.09 -9.31
N MET A 530 -8.74 11.04 -8.12
CA MET A 530 -7.93 12.13 -7.57
C MET A 530 -6.73 12.43 -8.49
N THR A 531 -6.03 11.38 -8.94
CA THR A 531 -4.86 11.53 -9.83
C THR A 531 -5.28 12.09 -11.20
N ASN A 532 -6.41 11.63 -11.75
CA ASN A 532 -6.99 12.19 -12.97
C ASN A 532 -7.35 13.67 -12.80
N ALA A 533 -8.00 14.05 -11.69
CA ALA A 533 -8.32 15.44 -11.40
C ALA A 533 -7.06 16.30 -11.33
N PHE A 534 -6.00 15.81 -10.67
CA PHE A 534 -4.70 16.49 -10.62
C PHE A 534 -4.09 16.68 -12.02
N LEU A 535 -4.03 15.62 -12.83
CA LEU A 535 -3.46 15.65 -14.17
C LEU A 535 -4.23 16.59 -15.11
N ILE A 536 -5.57 16.53 -15.07
CA ILE A 536 -6.44 17.43 -15.84
C ILE A 536 -6.23 18.89 -15.40
N TRP A 537 -6.20 19.14 -14.10
CA TRP A 537 -5.99 20.48 -13.54
C TRP A 537 -4.60 21.04 -13.88
N SER A 538 -3.57 20.21 -13.82
CA SER A 538 -2.20 20.59 -14.19
C SER A 538 -2.07 20.88 -15.68
N HIS A 539 -2.59 19.98 -16.52
CA HIS A 539 -2.46 20.07 -17.98
C HIS A 539 -3.31 21.19 -18.59
N PHE A 540 -4.59 21.31 -18.22
CA PHE A 540 -5.50 22.29 -18.81
C PHE A 540 -5.63 23.58 -18.00
N GLY A 541 -5.33 23.55 -16.70
CA GLY A 541 -5.43 24.69 -15.80
C GLY A 541 -4.22 25.63 -15.84
N ASN A 542 -3.13 25.26 -16.53
CA ASN A 542 -1.84 25.96 -16.54
C ASN A 542 -1.24 26.16 -15.13
N ARG A 543 -1.36 25.17 -14.24
CA ARG A 543 -0.87 25.26 -12.86
C ARG A 543 0.15 24.16 -12.57
N THR A 544 1.42 24.45 -12.85
CA THR A 544 2.52 23.46 -12.78
C THR A 544 3.24 23.40 -11.44
N HIS A 545 2.94 24.30 -10.50
CA HIS A 545 3.70 24.41 -9.23
C HIS A 545 3.12 23.61 -8.05
N VAL A 546 2.03 22.88 -8.25
CA VAL A 546 1.38 22.10 -7.20
C VAL A 546 1.69 20.63 -7.39
N THR A 547 2.17 19.97 -6.34
CA THR A 547 2.38 18.51 -6.36
C THR A 547 1.05 17.77 -6.21
N CYS A 548 1.00 16.51 -6.65
CA CYS A 548 -0.20 15.66 -6.49
C CYS A 548 -0.67 15.61 -5.02
N GLY A 549 0.24 15.48 -4.06
CA GLY A 549 -0.08 15.51 -2.63
C GLY A 549 -0.59 16.87 -2.12
N GLN A 550 -0.09 18.00 -2.65
CA GLN A 550 -0.65 19.32 -2.33
C GLN A 550 -2.07 19.47 -2.91
N PHE A 551 -2.27 19.04 -4.15
CA PHE A 551 -3.58 19.04 -4.79
C PHE A 551 -4.59 18.19 -4.00
N ARG A 552 -4.22 16.98 -3.58
CA ARG A 552 -5.03 16.14 -2.70
C ARG A 552 -5.43 16.84 -1.41
N ARG A 553 -4.51 17.55 -0.75
CA ARG A 553 -4.84 18.34 0.45
C ARG A 553 -5.86 19.44 0.16
N MET A 554 -5.77 20.11 -0.99
CA MET A 554 -6.76 21.11 -1.40
C MET A 554 -8.14 20.47 -1.59
N VAL A 555 -8.20 19.34 -2.32
CA VAL A 555 -9.44 18.56 -2.49
C VAL A 555 -10.01 18.18 -1.13
N ALA A 556 -9.20 17.60 -0.24
CA ALA A 556 -9.62 17.16 1.08
C ALA A 556 -10.23 18.31 1.90
N VAL A 557 -9.57 19.47 1.94
CA VAL A 557 -10.05 20.65 2.67
C VAL A 557 -11.38 21.15 2.11
N GLU A 558 -11.48 21.34 0.80
CA GLU A 558 -12.71 21.83 0.17
C GLU A 558 -13.89 20.85 0.36
N LEU A 559 -13.65 19.53 0.32
CA LEU A 559 -14.69 18.53 0.60
C LEU A 559 -15.16 18.58 2.07
N MET A 560 -14.22 18.74 3.01
CA MET A 560 -14.52 18.86 4.44
C MET A 560 -15.28 20.16 4.77
N GLU A 561 -14.88 21.29 4.18
CA GLU A 561 -15.53 22.59 4.38
C GLU A 561 -16.97 22.59 3.88
N GLY A 562 -17.25 21.91 2.75
CA GLY A 562 -18.62 21.74 2.24
C GLY A 562 -19.55 21.07 3.25
N GLU A 563 -19.07 20.01 3.93
CA GLU A 563 -19.84 19.34 4.99
C GLU A 563 -19.96 20.20 6.25
N GLY A 564 -18.88 20.90 6.64
CA GLY A 564 -18.91 21.84 7.76
C GLY A 564 -19.98 22.93 7.58
N ALA A 565 -20.03 23.54 6.39
CA ALA A 565 -21.02 24.55 6.04
C ALA A 565 -22.46 24.01 6.10
N ARG A 566 -22.69 22.78 5.62
CA ARG A 566 -23.99 22.11 5.70
C ARG A 566 -24.43 21.90 7.14
N ARG A 567 -23.55 21.40 8.02
CA ARG A 567 -23.86 21.20 9.44
C ARG A 567 -24.19 22.51 10.14
N ASP A 568 -23.46 23.57 9.83
CA ASP A 568 -23.74 24.88 10.39
C ASP A 568 -25.08 25.44 9.91
N ALA A 569 -25.44 25.24 8.63
CA ALA A 569 -26.76 25.58 8.12
C ALA A 569 -27.87 24.78 8.82
N GLN A 570 -27.69 23.46 9.00
CA GLN A 570 -28.64 22.61 9.73
C GLN A 570 -28.80 23.06 11.19
N ARG A 571 -27.70 23.42 11.87
CA ARG A 571 -27.74 23.93 13.24
C ARG A 571 -28.48 25.26 13.34
N ARG A 572 -28.31 26.16 12.36
CA ARG A 572 -29.07 27.42 12.29
C ARG A 572 -30.56 27.14 12.08
N ALA A 573 -30.91 26.31 11.10
CA ALA A 573 -32.29 25.90 10.84
C ALA A 573 -32.95 25.22 12.06
N ASN A 574 -32.23 24.35 12.78
CA ASN A 574 -32.74 23.72 14.00
C ASN A 574 -32.92 24.73 15.15
N ARG A 575 -32.06 25.75 15.27
CA ARG A 575 -32.21 26.83 16.26
C ARG A 575 -33.43 27.70 15.95
N GLU A 576 -33.64 28.00 14.66
CA GLU A 576 -34.81 28.74 14.18
C GLU A 576 -36.10 27.92 14.39
N ALA A 577 -36.08 26.63 14.05
CA ALA A 577 -37.24 25.73 14.16
C ALA A 577 -37.65 25.39 15.60
N THR A 578 -36.67 25.24 16.50
CA THR A 578 -36.98 25.03 17.94
C THR A 578 -37.51 26.30 18.61
N GLY A 579 -37.63 27.41 17.86
CA GLY A 579 -38.00 28.71 18.40
C GLY A 579 -37.10 29.05 19.58
N ALA A 580 -35.84 28.60 19.54
CA ALA A 580 -34.90 28.79 20.63
C ALA A 580 -34.75 30.29 20.79
N VAL A 581 -35.55 30.83 21.71
CA VAL A 581 -35.50 32.20 22.14
C VAL A 581 -34.03 32.43 22.39
N THR A 582 -33.42 33.37 21.67
CA THR A 582 -32.11 33.89 22.02
C THR A 582 -32.25 34.50 23.39
N VAL A 583 -32.23 33.66 24.43
CA VAL A 583 -32.15 34.08 25.81
C VAL A 583 -30.84 34.82 25.86
N SER A 584 -30.90 36.14 26.00
CA SER A 584 -29.72 36.97 26.15
C SER A 584 -29.03 36.54 27.43
N HIS A 585 -27.87 35.92 27.29
CA HIS A 585 -27.05 35.49 28.41
C HIS A 585 -26.16 36.69 28.79
N THR A 586 -26.39 37.34 29.94
CA THR A 586 -25.51 38.39 30.51
C THR A 586 -24.47 37.81 31.48
N LEU A 587 -23.18 37.98 31.20
CA LEU A 587 -22.11 37.36 31.99
C LEU A 587 -22.03 38.03 33.38
N ILE A 588 -22.37 37.30 34.44
CA ILE A 588 -22.32 37.83 35.81
C ILE A 588 -21.03 37.37 36.48
N LYS A 589 -20.25 38.32 37.02
CA LYS A 589 -19.08 38.00 37.86
C LYS A 589 -19.57 37.47 39.20
N LEU A 590 -19.14 36.26 39.58
CA LEU A 590 -19.34 35.73 40.92
C LEU A 590 -18.61 36.61 41.94
N MET A 591 -19.30 36.97 43.02
CA MET A 591 -18.62 37.57 44.18
C MET A 591 -17.67 36.53 44.79
N PRO A 592 -16.46 36.91 45.25
CA PRO A 592 -15.38 35.97 45.58
C PRO A 592 -15.64 34.96 46.72
N TYR A 593 -16.84 34.93 47.30
CA TYR A 593 -17.12 34.20 48.55
C TYR A 593 -18.39 33.33 48.55
N GLU A 594 -19.21 33.31 47.49
CA GLU A 594 -20.55 32.66 47.57
C GLU A 594 -20.62 31.21 47.08
N ALA A 595 -19.61 30.67 46.39
CA ALA A 595 -19.72 29.36 45.72
C ALA A 595 -18.84 28.25 46.31
N ALA A 596 -18.40 28.37 47.56
CA ALA A 596 -17.59 27.35 48.23
C ALA A 596 -18.22 26.93 49.55
N ALA A 597 -18.52 25.64 49.70
CA ALA A 597 -18.67 25.05 51.02
C ALA A 597 -17.46 25.46 51.90
N PRO A 598 -17.64 25.67 53.22
CA PRO A 598 -16.58 26.15 54.10
C PRO A 598 -15.32 25.28 53.92
N GLY A 599 -14.24 25.89 53.42
CA GLY A 599 -12.93 25.23 53.26
C GLY A 599 -12.42 24.95 51.84
N LYS A 600 -13.17 25.21 50.76
CA LYS A 600 -12.66 24.99 49.37
C LYS A 600 -12.65 26.27 48.52
N ARG A 601 -11.54 27.03 48.54
CA ARG A 601 -11.35 28.17 47.63
C ARG A 601 -11.29 27.71 46.16
N THR A 602 -12.27 28.11 45.36
CA THR A 602 -12.29 27.88 43.91
C THR A 602 -11.48 28.98 43.21
N LYS A 603 -10.32 28.61 42.64
CA LYS A 603 -9.37 29.55 42.00
C LYS A 603 -9.84 30.14 40.67
N LYS A 604 -10.98 29.71 40.12
CA LYS A 604 -11.48 30.15 38.80
C LYS A 604 -12.53 31.25 38.96
N LYS A 605 -12.27 32.42 38.35
CA LYS A 605 -13.13 33.61 38.36
C LYS A 605 -14.54 33.39 37.80
N TYR A 606 -14.72 32.33 37.02
CA TYR A 606 -16.01 31.92 36.44
C TYR A 606 -16.15 30.40 36.55
N GLN A 607 -17.22 29.91 37.17
CA GLN A 607 -17.59 28.49 37.18
C GLN A 607 -18.55 28.18 36.03
N GLN A 608 -18.40 27.01 35.39
CA GLN A 608 -19.39 26.48 34.47
C GLN A 608 -20.55 25.90 35.29
N GLN A 609 -21.76 26.41 35.07
CA GLN A 609 -23.00 25.86 35.62
C GLN A 609 -24.04 25.71 34.50
N ARG A 610 -25.03 24.85 34.70
CA ARG A 610 -26.15 24.73 33.75
C ARG A 610 -26.95 26.02 33.79
N CYS A 611 -27.32 26.59 32.63
CA CYS A 611 -28.18 27.77 32.59
C CYS A 611 -29.50 27.48 33.33
N VAL A 612 -29.97 28.44 34.14
CA VAL A 612 -31.22 28.31 34.91
C VAL A 612 -32.45 28.73 34.11
N GLY A 613 -32.27 29.22 32.88
CA GLY A 613 -33.39 29.60 32.01
C GLY A 613 -34.22 28.40 31.62
N GLU A 614 -35.54 28.54 31.77
CA GLU A 614 -36.50 27.50 31.40
C GLU A 614 -36.27 27.11 29.94
N GLY A 615 -35.93 25.84 29.71
CA GLY A 615 -35.64 25.30 28.38
C GLY A 615 -34.22 25.53 27.83
N CYS A 616 -33.26 26.09 28.57
CA CYS A 616 -31.89 26.26 28.08
C CYS A 616 -30.97 25.06 28.45
N PRO A 617 -30.56 24.21 27.48
CA PRO A 617 -29.75 23.02 27.79
C PRO A 617 -28.25 23.32 27.99
N ASN A 618 -27.81 24.57 27.79
CA ASN A 618 -26.39 24.92 27.71
C ASN A 618 -25.69 24.95 29.09
N LEU A 619 -24.51 24.34 29.16
CA LEU A 619 -23.54 24.56 30.24
C LEU A 619 -22.81 25.88 29.96
N THR A 620 -23.11 26.91 30.74
CA THR A 620 -22.60 28.24 30.51
C THR A 620 -21.76 28.71 31.71
N ARG A 621 -20.73 29.55 31.48
CA ARG A 621 -19.99 30.17 32.57
C ARG A 621 -20.91 31.22 33.19
N MET A 622 -21.41 30.97 34.42
CA MET A 622 -22.65 31.53 34.98
C MET A 622 -23.31 32.69 34.22
N TYR A 623 -24.45 32.38 33.63
CA TYR A 623 -25.44 33.34 33.17
C TYR A 623 -26.75 32.98 33.87
N PHE A 624 -27.36 33.94 34.57
CA PHE A 624 -28.71 33.76 35.09
C PHE A 624 -29.70 34.12 33.99
N ALA A 625 -30.69 33.26 33.76
CA ALA A 625 -31.97 33.72 33.28
C ALA A 625 -32.77 34.18 34.51
N VAL A 626 -33.46 35.30 34.39
CA VAL A 626 -34.27 35.84 35.48
C VAL A 626 -35.56 35.04 35.54
N GLU A 627 -35.64 34.03 36.42
CA GLU A 627 -36.84 33.72 37.21
C GLU A 627 -36.60 32.66 38.30
N SER A 628 -37.50 32.64 39.27
CA SER A 628 -37.30 32.36 40.69
C SER A 628 -37.26 30.89 41.13
N GLY A 629 -36.16 30.52 41.80
CA GLY A 629 -36.15 29.80 43.09
C GLY A 629 -36.64 28.34 43.16
N ARG A 630 -35.68 27.39 43.26
CA ARG A 630 -35.65 26.24 44.20
C ARG A 630 -34.36 25.43 44.05
N HIS A 631 -33.75 25.06 45.18
CA HIS A 631 -32.55 24.21 45.27
C HIS A 631 -32.94 22.73 45.54
N LEU A 632 -32.30 21.79 44.84
CA LEU A 632 -32.35 20.35 45.13
C LEU A 632 -30.94 19.73 45.11
N ASN A 633 -30.71 18.81 46.05
CA ASN A 633 -29.44 18.14 46.35
C ASN A 633 -29.10 17.02 45.34
N SER A 634 -27.80 16.80 45.09
CA SER A 634 -27.28 15.64 44.35
C SER A 634 -26.53 14.65 45.27
N PRO A 635 -26.62 13.32 45.04
CA PRO A 635 -25.88 12.32 45.80
C PRO A 635 -24.48 12.06 45.22
N THR A 636 -23.54 11.75 46.11
CA THR A 636 -22.17 11.33 45.81
C THR A 636 -22.04 9.80 45.76
N GLY A 637 -21.33 9.27 44.76
CA GLY A 637 -20.76 7.94 44.88
C GLY A 637 -20.12 7.42 43.59
N THR A 638 -18.80 7.17 43.60
CA THR A 638 -18.10 6.11 42.84
C THR A 638 -16.65 5.98 43.30
N MET A 639 -16.36 5.01 44.15
CA MET A 639 -15.03 4.39 44.37
C MET A 639 -15.20 2.91 44.74
N ALA A 640 -15.99 2.17 43.94
CA ALA A 640 -16.32 0.76 44.20
C ALA A 640 -15.73 -0.23 43.19
N SER A 641 -15.23 0.18 42.01
CA SER A 641 -14.94 -0.77 40.93
C SER A 641 -13.62 -1.53 41.05
N SER A 642 -12.56 -0.93 41.60
CA SER A 642 -11.23 -1.57 41.63
C SER A 642 -11.10 -2.69 42.69
N ARG A 643 -11.79 -2.55 43.83
CA ARG A 643 -11.81 -3.57 44.88
C ARG A 643 -12.54 -4.83 44.42
N THR A 644 -13.69 -4.67 43.75
CA THR A 644 -14.49 -5.78 43.25
C THR A 644 -13.71 -6.61 42.22
N ALA A 645 -12.96 -5.98 41.32
CA ALA A 645 -12.17 -6.69 40.31
C ALA A 645 -11.05 -7.56 40.92
N LEU A 646 -10.32 -7.04 41.91
CA LEU A 646 -9.24 -7.79 42.57
C LEU A 646 -9.77 -8.95 43.43
N THR A 647 -10.93 -8.77 44.09
CA THR A 647 -11.57 -9.84 44.85
C THR A 647 -12.09 -10.96 43.95
N ILE A 648 -12.67 -10.63 42.79
CA ILE A 648 -13.12 -11.62 41.81
C ILE A 648 -11.95 -12.45 41.29
N ASN A 649 -10.83 -11.81 40.94
CA ASN A 649 -9.65 -12.52 40.45
C ASN A 649 -9.07 -13.48 41.50
N PHE A 650 -9.03 -13.08 42.78
CA PHE A 650 -8.60 -13.98 43.85
C PHE A 650 -9.51 -15.22 43.98
N ILE A 651 -10.83 -15.04 43.89
CA ILE A 651 -11.78 -16.15 43.99
C ILE A 651 -11.57 -17.12 42.81
N LEU A 652 -11.33 -16.61 41.61
CA LEU A 652 -11.04 -17.45 40.44
C LEU A 652 -9.73 -18.22 40.60
N ASP A 653 -8.67 -17.57 41.08
CA ASP A 653 -7.37 -18.20 41.35
C ASP A 653 -7.50 -19.34 42.39
N ALA A 654 -8.30 -19.11 43.45
CA ALA A 654 -8.58 -20.11 44.48
C ALA A 654 -9.40 -21.31 43.95
N ILE A 655 -10.38 -21.05 43.08
CA ILE A 655 -11.17 -22.11 42.44
C ILE A 655 -10.28 -22.98 41.56
N VAL A 656 -9.42 -22.38 40.73
CA VAL A 656 -8.48 -23.12 39.88
C VAL A 656 -7.53 -23.97 40.72
N PHE A 657 -6.98 -23.41 41.82
CA PHE A 657 -6.14 -24.16 42.75
C PHE A 657 -6.84 -25.41 43.34
N VAL A 658 -8.09 -25.25 43.80
CA VAL A 658 -8.88 -26.36 44.36
C VAL A 658 -9.22 -27.40 43.28
N MET A 659 -9.51 -26.98 42.06
CA MET A 659 -9.76 -27.89 40.93
C MET A 659 -8.51 -28.72 40.59
N LEU A 660 -7.32 -28.11 40.64
CA LEU A 660 -6.05 -28.79 40.36
C LEU A 660 -5.66 -29.81 41.44
N LEU A 661 -5.87 -29.47 42.72
CA LEU A 661 -5.59 -30.38 43.84
C LEU A 661 -6.52 -31.60 43.85
N ASN A 662 -7.79 -31.41 43.50
CA ASN A 662 -8.78 -32.50 43.50
C ASN A 662 -8.80 -33.31 42.20
N GLY A 663 -7.96 -32.96 41.22
CA GLY A 663 -7.91 -33.65 39.92
C GLY A 663 -9.20 -33.55 39.13
N HIS A 664 -9.86 -32.39 39.19
CA HIS A 664 -11.09 -32.13 38.45
C HIS A 664 -10.81 -32.05 36.94
N GLU A 665 -11.66 -32.66 36.09
CA GLU A 665 -11.46 -32.77 34.63
C GLU A 665 -11.15 -31.42 33.95
N LEU A 666 -11.88 -30.36 34.30
CA LEU A 666 -11.62 -29.00 33.79
C LEU A 666 -10.22 -28.48 34.17
N GLY A 667 -9.72 -28.80 35.37
CA GLY A 667 -8.36 -28.45 35.78
C GLY A 667 -7.31 -29.25 35.01
N LYS A 668 -7.61 -30.49 34.63
CA LYS A 668 -6.76 -31.30 33.74
C LYS A 668 -6.71 -30.68 32.36
N GLU A 669 -7.85 -30.25 31.82
CA GLU A 669 -7.98 -29.64 30.50
C GLU A 669 -7.19 -28.32 30.39
N ILE A 670 -7.25 -27.49 31.43
CA ILE A 670 -6.47 -26.23 31.52
C ILE A 670 -4.96 -26.48 31.48
N ILE A 671 -4.46 -27.55 32.13
CA ILE A 671 -3.02 -27.90 32.12
C ILE A 671 -2.62 -28.64 30.82
N THR A 672 -3.50 -29.49 30.28
CA THR A 672 -3.18 -30.39 29.16
C THR A 672 -3.17 -29.71 27.80
N HIS A 673 -3.61 -28.45 27.70
CA HIS A 673 -3.49 -27.66 26.47
C HIS A 673 -2.04 -27.32 26.08
N GLY A 674 -1.08 -27.44 27.00
CA GLY A 674 0.35 -27.48 26.69
C GLY A 674 0.79 -28.92 26.42
N GLY A 675 1.19 -29.23 25.18
CA GLY A 675 1.38 -30.61 24.67
C GLY A 675 2.31 -31.58 25.43
N TRP A 676 2.92 -31.17 26.55
CA TRP A 676 3.73 -32.01 27.43
C TRP A 676 2.89 -33.02 28.24
N ALA A 677 1.66 -32.68 28.62
CA ALA A 677 0.85 -33.52 29.51
C ALA A 677 0.34 -34.82 28.87
N ARG A 678 0.30 -34.91 27.53
CA ARG A 678 -0.10 -36.16 26.82
C ARG A 678 0.90 -37.30 27.01
N GLN A 679 2.17 -37.01 27.31
CA GLN A 679 3.15 -38.06 27.64
C GLN A 679 2.96 -38.62 29.05
N CYS A 680 2.38 -37.85 29.98
CA CYS A 680 2.12 -38.30 31.35
C CYS A 680 0.77 -39.02 31.49
N ALA A 681 -0.19 -38.75 30.60
CA ALA A 681 -1.53 -39.35 30.63
C ALA A 681 -1.58 -40.84 30.27
N GLY A 682 -0.47 -41.44 29.82
CA GLY A 682 -0.39 -42.86 29.45
C GLY A 682 -0.23 -43.85 30.61
N ARG A 683 -0.21 -43.41 31.88
CA ARG A 683 -0.16 -44.28 33.05
C ARG A 683 -1.49 -44.24 33.79
N GLU A 684 -2.33 -45.26 33.57
CA GLU A 684 -3.58 -45.44 34.30
C GLU A 684 -3.30 -45.59 35.81
N GLY A 685 -3.90 -44.72 36.63
CA GLY A 685 -4.18 -45.03 38.04
C GLY A 685 -3.83 -44.00 39.12
N THR A 686 -3.03 -42.95 38.86
CA THR A 686 -2.73 -41.94 39.91
C THR A 686 -2.67 -40.52 39.37
N TRP A 687 -3.35 -39.58 40.05
CA TRP A 687 -3.35 -38.17 39.69
C TRP A 687 -1.93 -37.59 39.86
N PRO A 688 -1.36 -36.87 38.85
CA PRO A 688 0.03 -36.44 38.88
C PRO A 688 0.39 -35.62 40.12
N ALA A 689 -0.54 -34.84 40.69
CA ALA A 689 -0.25 -34.07 41.92
C ALA A 689 0.23 -34.93 43.10
N PHE A 690 0.02 -36.24 43.09
CA PHE A 690 0.47 -37.18 44.12
C PHE A 690 1.65 -38.08 43.68
N SER A 691 2.11 -37.98 42.43
CA SER A 691 3.31 -38.70 41.98
C SER A 691 4.58 -37.99 42.48
N ASN A 692 5.59 -38.75 42.87
CA ASN A 692 6.90 -38.22 43.28
C ASN A 692 7.84 -37.98 42.09
N ASP A 693 7.33 -38.04 40.86
CA ASP A 693 8.09 -37.77 39.65
C ASP A 693 8.06 -36.28 39.26
N ALA A 694 8.80 -35.91 38.21
CA ALA A 694 8.92 -34.53 37.74
C ALA A 694 7.56 -33.91 37.37
N CYS A 695 6.61 -34.72 36.89
CA CYS A 695 5.27 -34.24 36.55
C CYS A 695 4.48 -33.86 37.82
N GLY A 696 4.54 -34.69 38.86
CA GLY A 696 3.92 -34.35 40.13
C GLY A 696 4.58 -33.18 40.86
N ALA A 697 5.91 -33.05 40.74
CA ALA A 697 6.61 -31.88 41.23
C ALA A 697 6.18 -30.59 40.51
N PHE A 698 6.01 -30.64 39.19
CA PHE A 698 5.55 -29.51 38.38
C PHE A 698 4.11 -29.08 38.73
N VAL A 699 3.18 -30.05 38.85
CA VAL A 699 1.79 -29.75 39.21
C VAL A 699 1.69 -29.18 40.62
N ARG A 700 2.43 -29.72 41.60
CA ARG A 700 2.49 -29.15 42.96
C ARG A 700 3.11 -27.75 42.98
N GLY A 701 4.19 -27.54 42.23
CA GLY A 701 4.84 -26.22 42.11
C GLY A 701 3.91 -25.18 41.48
N THR A 702 3.20 -25.54 40.43
CA THR A 702 2.22 -24.66 39.75
C THR A 702 1.03 -24.35 40.65
N ALA A 703 0.51 -25.34 41.38
CA ALA A 703 -0.56 -25.11 42.36
C ALA A 703 -0.12 -24.18 43.49
N GLN A 704 1.06 -24.41 44.08
CA GLN A 704 1.61 -23.53 45.13
C GLN A 704 1.85 -22.11 44.61
N PHE A 705 2.32 -21.96 43.37
CA PHE A 705 2.49 -20.67 42.72
C PHE A 705 1.18 -19.89 42.59
N ILE A 706 0.12 -20.53 42.07
CA ILE A 706 -1.21 -19.92 41.94
C ILE A 706 -1.75 -19.46 43.30
N LEU A 707 -1.59 -20.27 44.35
CA LEU A 707 -2.04 -19.93 45.70
C LEU A 707 -1.28 -18.72 46.27
N ILE A 708 0.05 -18.71 46.16
CA ILE A 708 0.89 -17.61 46.63
C ILE A 708 0.52 -16.32 45.88
N PHE A 709 0.33 -16.41 44.58
CA PHE A 709 -0.03 -15.27 43.74
C PHE A 709 -1.42 -14.70 44.07
N GLY A 710 -2.40 -15.57 44.29
CA GLY A 710 -3.73 -15.20 44.76
C GLY A 710 -3.68 -14.46 46.10
N VAL A 711 -2.95 -14.99 47.10
CA VAL A 711 -2.81 -14.36 48.42
C VAL A 711 -2.15 -12.98 48.32
N MET A 712 -1.14 -12.82 47.46
CA MET A 712 -0.48 -11.54 47.24
C MET A 712 -1.40 -10.51 46.58
N ARG A 713 -2.25 -10.91 45.62
CA ARG A 713 -3.29 -10.05 45.03
C ARG A 713 -4.32 -9.60 46.06
N LEU A 714 -4.72 -10.49 46.97
CA LEU A 714 -5.63 -10.17 48.08
C LEU A 714 -5.01 -9.16 49.05
N LEU A 715 -3.73 -9.35 49.42
CA LEU A 715 -3.00 -8.41 50.27
C LEU A 715 -2.87 -7.03 49.61
N ALA A 716 -2.60 -6.96 48.31
CA ALA A 716 -2.56 -5.71 47.57
C ALA A 716 -3.93 -5.00 47.54
N ALA A 717 -5.04 -5.75 47.47
CA ALA A 717 -6.39 -5.21 47.54
C ALA A 717 -6.74 -4.63 48.93
N MET A 718 -6.20 -5.22 50.00
CA MET A 718 -6.40 -4.74 51.37
C MET A 718 -5.63 -3.46 51.70
N TYR A 719 -4.51 -3.19 51.01
CA TYR A 719 -3.67 -2.00 51.23
C TYR A 719 -3.62 -1.09 49.98
N PRO A 720 -4.71 -0.38 49.62
CA PRO A 720 -4.86 0.32 48.33
C PRO A 720 -4.08 1.64 48.21
N ASN A 721 -3.06 1.87 49.04
CA ASN A 721 -2.19 3.02 48.88
C ASN A 721 -1.16 2.78 47.76
N GLU A 722 -0.57 3.84 47.22
CA GLU A 722 0.37 3.78 46.09
C GLU A 722 1.57 2.85 46.34
N ARG A 723 1.94 2.67 47.62
CA ARG A 723 3.01 1.74 48.03
C ARG A 723 2.56 0.29 47.95
N GLY A 724 1.32 -0.03 48.34
CA GLY A 724 0.76 -1.38 48.25
C GLY A 724 0.60 -1.87 46.81
N VAL A 725 0.19 -0.99 45.89
CA VAL A 725 0.10 -1.33 44.45
C VAL A 725 1.47 -1.59 43.85
N ARG A 726 2.46 -0.74 44.16
CA ARG A 726 3.85 -0.93 43.68
C ARG A 726 4.50 -2.18 44.28
N LEU A 727 4.28 -2.44 45.57
CA LEU A 727 4.80 -3.63 46.24
C LEU A 727 4.16 -4.90 45.65
N GLY A 728 2.85 -4.88 45.38
CA GLY A 728 2.16 -5.98 44.69
C GLY A 728 2.75 -6.26 43.31
N ALA A 729 3.01 -5.23 42.51
CA ALA A 729 3.62 -5.37 41.19
C ALA A 729 5.05 -5.94 41.26
N ILE A 730 5.87 -5.48 42.21
CA ILE A 730 7.24 -5.98 42.41
C ILE A 730 7.22 -7.46 42.84
N ILE A 731 6.34 -7.82 43.78
CA ILE A 731 6.22 -9.21 44.24
C ILE A 731 5.70 -10.13 43.13
N SER A 732 4.75 -9.67 42.30
CA SER A 732 4.29 -10.44 41.13
C SER A 732 5.42 -10.69 40.14
N TYR A 733 6.25 -9.68 39.85
CA TYR A 733 7.40 -9.81 38.96
C TYR A 733 8.46 -10.79 39.50
N LEU A 734 8.75 -10.72 40.80
CA LEU A 734 9.69 -11.65 41.45
C LEU A 734 9.16 -13.08 41.45
N ALA A 735 7.87 -13.27 41.69
CA ALA A 735 7.25 -14.59 41.65
C ALA A 735 7.36 -15.23 40.25
N GLU A 736 7.12 -14.46 39.18
CA GLU A 736 7.26 -14.93 37.80
C GLU A 736 8.71 -15.32 37.45
N ILE A 737 9.71 -14.55 37.92
CA ILE A 737 11.14 -14.92 37.76
C ILE A 737 11.46 -16.23 38.49
N PHE A 738 10.94 -16.42 39.70
CA PHE A 738 11.13 -17.65 40.46
C PHE A 738 10.47 -18.86 39.77
N TYR A 739 9.28 -18.69 39.21
CA TYR A 739 8.59 -19.75 38.46
C TYR A 739 9.37 -20.14 37.20
N PHE A 740 9.85 -19.16 36.43
CA PHE A 740 10.69 -19.42 35.25
C PHE A 740 12.00 -20.13 35.61
N SER A 741 12.63 -19.72 36.72
CA SER A 741 13.84 -20.36 37.23
C SER A 741 13.58 -21.80 37.69
N PHE A 742 12.40 -22.07 38.25
CA PHE A 742 11.96 -23.42 38.63
C PHE A 742 11.68 -24.30 37.40
N GLU A 743 11.06 -23.77 36.35
CA GLU A 743 10.86 -24.49 35.08
C GLU A 743 12.19 -24.87 34.42
N MET A 744 13.19 -23.98 34.45
CA MET A 744 14.54 -24.30 33.99
C MET A 744 15.22 -25.36 34.86
N ALA A 745 15.13 -25.23 36.19
CA ALA A 745 15.78 -26.17 37.11
C ALA A 745 15.16 -27.58 37.09
N THR A 746 13.87 -27.69 36.78
CA THR A 746 13.17 -28.99 36.65
C THR A 746 13.34 -29.62 35.27
N GLY A 747 14.04 -28.96 34.33
CA GLY A 747 14.24 -29.44 32.96
C GLY A 747 12.98 -29.35 32.09
N ALA A 748 11.96 -28.60 32.51
CA ALA A 748 10.75 -28.36 31.71
C ALA A 748 11.05 -27.47 30.48
N ILE A 749 12.11 -26.67 30.56
CA ILE A 749 12.68 -25.88 29.46
C ILE A 749 14.12 -26.38 29.23
N SER A 750 14.38 -27.02 28.07
CA SER A 750 15.73 -27.39 27.66
C SER A 750 16.41 -26.21 26.96
N THR A 751 17.66 -25.93 27.33
CA THR A 751 18.49 -24.88 26.71
C THR A 751 19.53 -25.42 25.71
N ALA A 752 19.50 -26.73 25.41
CA ALA A 752 20.38 -27.30 24.40
C ALA A 752 19.85 -26.98 22.98
N PRO A 753 20.69 -26.44 22.07
CA PRO A 753 20.29 -26.22 20.69
C PRO A 753 20.21 -27.59 19.99
N GLU A 754 19.02 -27.98 19.53
CA GLU A 754 18.87 -29.12 18.62
C GLU A 754 19.11 -28.63 17.18
N ASP A 755 20.08 -29.24 16.49
CA ASP A 755 20.45 -28.95 15.09
C ASP A 755 19.35 -29.38 14.11
N HIS A 756 18.32 -28.55 13.94
CA HIS A 756 17.29 -28.75 12.92
C HIS A 756 17.17 -27.52 12.02
N THR A 757 17.48 -27.71 10.73
CA THR A 757 17.27 -26.70 9.69
C THR A 757 15.78 -26.59 9.33
N LEU A 758 15.34 -25.39 8.92
CA LEU A 758 13.94 -25.09 8.59
C LEU A 758 13.35 -26.05 7.52
N ASP A 759 14.20 -26.55 6.62
CA ASP A 759 13.84 -27.51 5.57
C ASP A 759 13.43 -28.88 6.12
N MET A 760 14.07 -29.36 7.20
CA MET A 760 13.72 -30.64 7.83
C MET A 760 12.33 -30.62 8.48
N CYS A 761 11.83 -29.44 8.87
CA CYS A 761 10.48 -29.28 9.42
C CYS A 761 9.37 -29.32 8.36
N MET A 762 9.71 -29.15 7.08
CA MET A 762 8.75 -29.05 5.97
C MET A 762 8.52 -30.39 5.25
N THR A 763 9.33 -31.42 5.52
CA THR A 763 9.14 -32.77 4.95
C THR A 763 8.35 -33.70 5.90
N PRO A 764 7.39 -34.51 5.41
CA PRO A 764 6.72 -35.54 6.21
C PRO A 764 7.73 -36.55 6.78
N PRO A 765 7.62 -36.96 8.06
CA PRO A 765 6.42 -36.88 8.91
C PRO A 765 6.36 -35.66 9.87
N TYR A 766 7.20 -34.64 9.71
CA TYR A 766 7.37 -33.58 10.73
C TYR A 766 6.54 -32.31 10.54
N ALA A 767 5.82 -32.18 9.41
CA ALA A 767 5.00 -31.01 9.06
C ALA A 767 3.87 -30.67 10.06
N GLY A 768 3.52 -31.56 11.00
CA GLY A 768 2.49 -31.34 12.01
C GLY A 768 2.94 -30.70 13.34
N ARG A 769 4.25 -30.42 13.54
CA ARG A 769 4.80 -30.00 14.86
C ARG A 769 5.09 -28.50 15.02
N LEU A 770 4.88 -27.67 14.00
CA LEU A 770 5.16 -26.22 14.04
C LEU A 770 4.34 -25.45 15.10
N ASN A 771 3.09 -25.85 15.35
CA ASN A 771 2.23 -25.17 16.34
C ASN A 771 2.68 -25.36 17.79
N THR A 772 3.47 -26.39 18.10
CA THR A 772 3.89 -26.69 19.48
C THR A 772 5.13 -25.91 19.94
N CYS A 773 5.96 -25.39 19.03
CA CYS A 773 7.17 -24.66 19.39
C CYS A 773 6.89 -23.16 19.64
N ALA A 774 6.07 -22.54 18.79
CA ALA A 774 5.70 -21.12 18.93
C ALA A 774 4.78 -20.82 20.14
N LEU A 775 3.91 -21.76 20.53
CA LEU A 775 3.05 -21.58 21.70
C LEU A 775 3.81 -21.62 23.04
N ARG A 776 4.94 -22.32 23.11
CA ARG A 776 5.73 -22.46 24.35
C ARG A 776 6.39 -21.14 24.80
N THR A 777 6.73 -20.26 23.87
CA THR A 777 7.30 -18.93 24.16
C THR A 777 6.25 -17.82 24.15
N ALA A 778 5.14 -18.00 23.42
CA ALA A 778 4.11 -16.97 23.29
C ALA A 778 3.22 -16.82 24.55
N VAL A 779 2.88 -17.91 25.25
CA VAL A 779 1.95 -17.82 26.40
C VAL A 779 2.51 -16.98 27.56
N PRO A 780 3.77 -17.15 28.00
CA PRO A 780 4.36 -16.26 29.02
C PRO A 780 4.43 -14.81 28.54
N ALA A 781 4.80 -14.57 27.27
CA ALA A 781 4.87 -13.22 26.69
C ALA A 781 3.48 -12.55 26.61
N ILE A 782 2.43 -13.32 26.30
CA ILE A 782 1.04 -12.84 26.28
C ILE A 782 0.58 -12.51 27.70
N LEU A 783 0.90 -13.33 28.69
CA LEU A 783 0.58 -13.04 30.09
C LEU A 783 1.32 -11.79 30.60
N ILE A 784 2.59 -11.61 30.24
CA ILE A 784 3.36 -10.38 30.51
C ILE A 784 2.68 -9.17 29.86
N CYS A 785 2.26 -9.28 28.60
CA CYS A 785 1.55 -8.20 27.90
C CYS A 785 0.20 -7.86 28.54
N LEU A 786 -0.57 -8.86 28.98
CA LEU A 786 -1.86 -8.66 29.65
C LEU A 786 -1.69 -8.03 31.04
N SER A 787 -0.65 -8.43 31.79
CA SER A 787 -0.28 -7.83 33.08
C SER A 787 0.14 -6.35 32.91
N MET A 788 0.93 -6.05 31.88
CA MET A 788 1.32 -4.68 31.54
C MET A 788 0.12 -3.84 31.09
N LEU A 789 -0.80 -4.41 30.30
CA LEU A 789 -2.03 -3.73 29.89
C LEU A 789 -2.94 -3.43 31.09
N ALA A 790 -3.09 -4.36 32.03
CA ALA A 790 -3.86 -4.14 33.25
C ALA A 790 -3.27 -3.00 34.13
N LEU A 791 -1.93 -2.90 34.21
CA LEU A 791 -1.24 -1.78 34.86
C LEU A 791 -1.48 -0.45 34.15
N ILE A 792 -1.40 -0.43 32.81
CA ILE A 792 -1.63 0.76 31.98
C ILE A 792 -3.09 1.23 32.08
N PHE A 793 -4.06 0.32 32.10
CA PHE A 793 -5.47 0.66 32.25
C PHE A 793 -5.81 1.14 33.67
N SER A 794 -5.16 0.59 34.70
CA SER A 794 -5.27 1.08 36.08
C SER A 794 -4.76 2.51 36.21
N ASP A 795 -3.68 2.88 35.50
CA ASP A 795 -3.12 4.23 35.50
C ASP A 795 -3.94 5.23 34.64
N ARG A 796 -4.53 4.77 33.52
CA ARG A 796 -5.39 5.60 32.64
C ARG A 796 -6.74 6.01 33.23
N THR A 797 -7.26 5.32 34.25
CA THR A 797 -8.49 5.77 34.96
C THR A 797 -8.26 7.01 35.83
N ARG A 798 -7.02 7.50 35.98
CA ARG A 798 -6.73 8.79 36.60
C ARG A 798 -6.68 9.90 35.55
N SER A 799 -7.75 10.69 35.50
CA SER A 799 -7.77 11.99 34.78
C SER A 799 -6.50 12.80 35.11
N PRO A 800 -5.72 13.26 34.13
CA PRO A 800 -4.59 14.14 34.40
C PRO A 800 -5.12 15.47 34.95
N LYS A 801 -4.68 15.82 36.17
CA LYS A 801 -4.88 17.16 36.71
C LYS A 801 -4.16 18.15 35.79
N SER A 802 -4.92 18.97 35.06
CA SER A 802 -4.40 20.09 34.29
C SER A 802 -3.61 21.02 35.22
N LYS A 803 -2.29 21.09 35.05
CA LYS A 803 -1.50 22.25 35.47
C LYS A 803 -1.45 23.20 34.27
N SER A 804 -2.37 24.15 34.22
CA SER A 804 -2.27 25.32 33.33
C SER A 804 -1.47 26.40 34.05
N HIS A 805 -0.42 26.89 33.39
CA HIS A 805 0.10 28.23 33.63
C HIS A 805 -0.76 29.25 32.91
#